data_AF-A0A9W9YQP5-F1
#
_entry.id   AF-A0A9W9YQP5-F1
#
_cell.length_a   1.000
_cell.length_b   1.000
_cell.length_c   1.000
_cell.angle_alpha   90.00
_cell.angle_beta   90.00
_cell.angle_gamma   90.00
#
_symmetry.space_group_name_H-M   'P 1'
#
loop_
_entity.id
_entity.type
_entity.pdbx_description
1 polymer ?
#
loop_
_entity_poly.entity_id
_entity_poly.type
_entity_poly.pdbx_seq_one_letter_code
_entity_poly.pdbx_strand_id
1 'polypeptide(L)'
;MAGQVRVLQLEAEQDLETKLFRLEKGWTLRFTLGPSLQPYNVHLFCNHPVSGQQPFDRKKYNELSWTCLPGQQCDDADRFADITAHTAGSFHFYVTYKDGGQLETEEKRTTSGYFTVDPVLRVNSTKTIPLDCVSLQTVLSKSLGPLTEWSDRLRVTKETGYNMIHFTPIQQLGKSNSSYSLSDQLSINSAFHSPGRKNATFDGVKEVLDNMRKDWKILSVVDIVLNHTGNNSPWLWAHPECAYNLENSPHLKPAFLLDRALWHFSCQVAEGLWIEDGLPAEVNNEDHIHKLGEILRHKVLPKLHLWEFFCVDVKKTVDQFRTAMLKAKRPVSGASKHDEPPLKVTTDMSYQRFSATIDMEKALEKFNTERSDALDEKERLQLCCDAFKAHLISRNEVIKNNEVADHIESAIKSSQNGVRYERLDPNGPKHPRVTKKSPLVTNYFITPGDCDTVEEEEKLMFSDKARFCMAHQGWIWGGDPLKDFAAPGSLVYLRRELIAWGDSVKLRYGEKPEDAPFLWNHMLQYTKTCARLFDGIRLDNCHSTPLHVAEYYVDAARQVKPELYVTAELFTGSEATDNIFVNQLGITSLIREALNAHDPHEEGRLIYHYGGEPVGAFMHPSDVKPLVPSIAHALFMDVTHDNPSPFQVRSVYDAIASAGLVSMACCATGSSRGYDELVPHHIHVVKEDRRYLSWPNKKSKLKGTAFVKESDGIVSAKKPSMSYTDGLGRRIYADVAEPPVYVDQIHHDVHAITRHCPDKRKTVVLVAHSAFHNPSEDLQPTMHKQKINMNGIPPLTIPGEINEIIFEAMLVKKPDSKDFSKDAEFINGLQSHEVLLQKHIPLHKSKTCRAEQKGNNTFEVSLRQLGVDLYEKRSGSQESYKTIDELEAIIANLSLSDLNRVLYRANPEEQDDGNGGGVYVLPDSGALVYCGLQGVISVMADVRQFNDLAHPLCRNLRDGNWLMDYVVARLLPFVGTRQLGTWLDKTFNLIKECPRYLVPCYFDAIITPLYLKLLDRAWSQMSRFVVMFCKEWFIVSQGSLSWLAPVRWFVTVQPLFQLCRPNCTMGHHLEQILANSDVTCSRLASFLYWLHALLGKRHLHLSQRIITCNWPDTRRPGVLVVLSLRLS
;
A
#
# COMPACT_ATOMS: atom_id res chain seq x y z
N MET A 1 9.08 24.00 8.42
CA MET A 1 8.49 22.87 9.18
C MET A 1 9.55 22.44 10.17
N ALA A 2 9.23 22.41 11.46
CA ALA A 2 10.14 21.82 12.44
C ALA A 2 10.31 20.33 12.08
N GLY A 3 11.55 19.85 12.02
CA GLY A 3 11.83 18.47 11.62
C GLY A 3 11.29 17.51 12.68
N GLN A 4 10.45 16.57 12.26
CA GLN A 4 9.86 15.59 13.15
C GLN A 4 10.76 14.37 13.31
N VAL A 5 10.79 13.76 14.49
CA VAL A 5 11.56 12.53 14.74
C VAL A 5 10.61 11.33 14.75
N ARG A 6 10.96 10.29 13.98
CA ARG A 6 10.25 9.02 13.84
C ARG A 6 11.13 7.90 14.35
N VAL A 7 10.71 7.19 15.40
CA VAL A 7 11.52 6.17 16.06
C VAL A 7 11.14 4.77 15.58
N LEU A 8 12.10 4.04 15.03
CA LEU A 8 11.96 2.63 14.68
C LEU A 8 12.81 1.78 15.63
N GLN A 9 12.16 1.03 16.50
CA GLN A 9 12.84 0.07 17.37
C GLN A 9 13.10 -1.22 16.60
N LEU A 10 14.35 -1.68 16.62
CA LEU A 10 14.80 -2.87 15.91
C LEU A 10 14.86 -4.07 16.85
N GLU A 11 14.31 -5.20 16.42
CA GLU A 11 14.42 -6.49 17.12
C GLU A 11 15.26 -7.48 16.30
N ALA A 12 15.81 -8.50 16.97
CA ALA A 12 16.57 -9.58 16.35
C ALA A 12 15.66 -10.47 15.49
N GLU A 13 16.15 -10.87 14.31
CA GLU A 13 15.44 -11.78 13.38
C GLU A 13 14.08 -11.25 12.91
N GLN A 14 13.93 -9.94 12.82
CA GLN A 14 12.69 -9.27 12.42
C GLN A 14 12.67 -9.03 10.90
N ASP A 15 11.72 -9.66 10.20
CA ASP A 15 11.46 -9.38 8.78
C ASP A 15 10.54 -8.14 8.62
N LEU A 16 11.13 -7.06 8.09
CA LEU A 16 10.43 -5.81 7.80
C LEU A 16 10.30 -5.55 6.28
N GLU A 17 10.65 -6.50 5.42
CA GLU A 17 10.67 -6.32 3.96
C GLU A 17 9.25 -6.13 3.38
N THR A 18 8.24 -6.72 4.02
CA THR A 18 6.81 -6.62 3.66
C THR A 18 6.07 -5.50 4.38
N LYS A 19 6.76 -4.74 5.23
CA LYS A 19 6.21 -3.57 5.94
C LYS A 19 6.60 -2.31 5.19
N LEU A 20 5.65 -1.39 5.06
CA LEU A 20 5.88 -0.11 4.40
C LEU A 20 6.01 0.99 5.45
N PHE A 21 7.18 1.61 5.50
CA PHE A 21 7.44 2.78 6.32
C PHE A 21 7.64 4.01 5.44
N ARG A 22 6.94 5.11 5.75
CA ARG A 22 6.95 6.34 4.95
C ARG A 22 7.38 7.54 5.79
N LEU A 23 8.18 8.40 5.19
CA LEU A 23 8.72 9.61 5.80
C LEU A 23 8.59 10.79 4.85
N GLU A 24 8.41 11.99 5.40
CA GLU A 24 8.55 13.21 4.61
C GLU A 24 10.00 13.71 4.59
N LYS A 25 10.33 14.43 3.53
CA LYS A 25 11.62 15.10 3.39
C LYS A 25 11.81 16.13 4.52
N GLY A 26 12.92 15.99 5.24
CA GLY A 26 13.30 16.81 6.40
C GLY A 26 12.97 16.17 7.75
N TRP A 27 12.24 15.05 7.79
CA TRP A 27 12.06 14.26 9.01
C TRP A 27 13.34 13.50 9.35
N THR A 28 13.48 13.13 10.62
CA THR A 28 14.58 12.29 11.12
C THR A 28 14.04 10.92 11.50
N LEU A 29 14.58 9.88 10.87
CA LEU A 29 14.41 8.50 11.28
C LEU A 29 15.44 8.18 12.36
N ARG A 30 14.96 7.80 13.54
CA ARG A 30 15.77 7.36 14.67
C ARG A 30 15.64 5.87 14.86
N PHE A 31 16.72 5.12 14.70
CA PHE A 31 16.78 3.72 15.05
C PHE A 31 17.15 3.56 16.52
N THR A 32 16.46 2.66 17.23
CA THR A 32 16.77 2.27 18.61
C THR A 32 16.86 0.75 18.74
N LEU A 33 17.59 0.28 19.75
CA LEU A 33 17.73 -1.15 20.02
C LEU A 33 16.57 -1.67 20.87
N GLY A 34 15.90 -2.71 20.38
CA GLY A 34 14.96 -3.51 21.15
C GLY A 34 15.67 -4.41 22.17
N PRO A 35 14.96 -4.90 23.20
CA PRO A 35 15.55 -5.75 24.24
C PRO A 35 16.27 -6.98 23.70
N SER A 36 15.86 -7.51 22.54
CA SER A 36 16.51 -8.69 21.93
C SER A 36 17.88 -8.38 21.31
N LEU A 37 18.18 -7.12 20.97
CA LEU A 37 19.44 -6.71 20.35
C LEU A 37 20.43 -6.04 21.32
N GLN A 38 19.93 -5.46 22.42
CA GLN A 38 20.74 -4.79 23.45
C GLN A 38 21.94 -5.61 23.99
N PRO A 39 21.88 -6.96 24.13
CA PRO A 39 23.02 -7.73 24.62
C PRO A 39 24.18 -7.89 23.62
N TYR A 40 23.96 -7.59 22.34
CA TYR A 40 24.91 -7.88 21.27
C TYR A 40 25.64 -6.62 20.80
N ASN A 41 26.80 -6.81 20.16
CA ASN A 41 27.45 -5.73 19.42
C ASN A 41 26.77 -5.59 18.04
N VAL A 42 25.95 -4.55 17.88
CA VAL A 42 25.06 -4.35 16.73
C VAL A 42 25.66 -3.34 15.76
N HIS A 43 25.75 -3.70 14.48
CA HIS A 43 26.12 -2.80 13.39
C HIS A 43 24.91 -2.57 12.47
N LEU A 44 24.61 -1.30 12.18
CA LEU A 44 23.47 -0.89 11.34
C LEU A 44 23.96 -0.27 10.04
N PHE A 45 23.50 -0.79 8.92
CA PHE A 45 23.86 -0.31 7.58
C PHE A 45 22.63 0.26 6.87
N CYS A 46 22.78 1.39 6.19
CA CYS A 46 21.72 1.98 5.37
C CYS A 46 22.28 2.58 4.07
N ASN A 47 21.56 2.42 2.96
CA ASN A 47 21.94 2.99 1.66
C ASN A 47 21.40 4.42 1.42
N HIS A 48 20.71 5.02 2.39
CA HIS A 48 20.35 6.44 2.30
C HIS A 48 21.63 7.31 2.25
N PRO A 49 21.72 8.29 1.32
CA PRO A 49 22.88 9.18 1.24
C PRO A 49 23.10 9.98 2.52
N VAL A 50 24.34 10.04 3.01
CA VAL A 50 24.70 10.76 4.25
C VAL A 50 24.49 12.28 4.13
N SER A 51 24.55 12.80 2.90
CA SER A 51 24.33 14.21 2.58
C SER A 51 23.41 14.30 1.37
N GLY A 52 22.50 15.28 1.38
CA GLY A 52 21.60 15.55 0.25
C GLY A 52 22.29 15.97 -1.06
N GLN A 53 23.62 16.18 -1.04
CA GLN A 53 24.40 16.47 -2.26
C GLN A 53 25.00 15.21 -2.91
N GLN A 54 25.03 14.07 -2.20
CA GLN A 54 25.56 12.83 -2.75
C GLN A 54 24.50 12.14 -3.61
N PRO A 55 24.84 11.66 -4.82
CA PRO A 55 23.93 10.85 -5.60
C PRO A 55 23.66 9.52 -4.88
N PHE A 56 22.42 9.05 -4.99
CA PHE A 56 22.05 7.74 -4.49
C PHE A 56 22.67 6.63 -5.35
N ASP A 57 23.25 5.63 -4.69
CA ASP A 57 23.68 4.37 -5.27
C ASP A 57 23.14 3.25 -4.39
N ARG A 58 22.21 2.47 -4.94
CA ARG A 58 21.51 1.40 -4.24
C ARG A 58 22.44 0.36 -3.63
N LYS A 59 23.60 0.11 -4.24
CA LYS A 59 24.57 -0.89 -3.78
C LYS A 59 25.52 -0.37 -2.72
N LYS A 60 25.51 0.94 -2.44
CA LYS A 60 26.41 1.59 -1.49
C LYS A 60 25.71 1.80 -0.14
N TYR A 61 26.17 1.07 0.87
CA TYR A 61 25.69 1.19 2.24
C TYR A 61 26.68 1.98 3.10
N ASN A 62 26.15 2.79 4.02
CA ASN A 62 26.90 3.48 5.05
C ASN A 62 26.58 2.84 6.40
N GLU A 63 27.60 2.56 7.20
CA GLU A 63 27.44 2.16 8.59
C GLU A 63 27.04 3.38 9.43
N LEU A 64 25.94 3.26 10.17
CA LEU A 64 25.45 4.32 11.05
C LEU A 64 26.07 4.17 12.43
N SER A 65 26.53 5.29 12.98
CA SER A 65 27.11 5.31 14.31
C SER A 65 26.01 5.39 15.37
N TRP A 66 26.05 4.47 16.34
CA TRP A 66 25.24 4.57 17.55
C TRP A 66 25.75 5.72 18.43
N THR A 67 24.86 6.62 18.81
CA THR A 67 25.15 7.82 19.60
C THR A 67 24.21 7.96 20.78
N CYS A 68 24.55 8.84 21.72
CA CYS A 68 23.76 9.14 22.90
C CYS A 68 23.73 10.66 23.13
N LEU A 69 22.77 11.13 23.92
CA LEU A 69 22.65 12.57 24.21
C LEU A 69 23.87 13.08 25.00
N PRO A 70 24.40 14.28 24.68
CA PRO A 70 25.58 14.83 25.34
C PRO A 70 25.38 14.98 26.86
N GLY A 71 26.28 14.40 27.66
CA GLY A 71 26.30 14.56 29.13
C GLY A 71 25.52 13.51 29.93
N GLN A 72 25.00 12.45 29.30
CA GLN A 72 24.42 11.29 30.00
C GLN A 72 25.41 10.10 30.02
N GLN A 73 25.41 9.32 31.11
CA GLN A 73 25.95 7.95 31.06
C GLN A 73 25.07 7.17 30.10
N CYS A 74 25.68 6.46 29.15
CA CYS A 74 24.97 5.79 28.07
C CYS A 74 25.15 4.29 28.17
N ASP A 75 24.05 3.57 28.41
CA ASP A 75 23.98 2.13 28.22
C ASP A 75 23.50 1.77 26.81
N ASP A 76 23.35 0.49 26.49
CA ASP A 76 22.88 0.06 25.16
C ASP A 76 21.40 0.38 24.91
N ALA A 77 20.61 0.69 25.95
CA ALA A 77 19.19 1.05 25.83
C ALA A 77 19.00 2.52 25.43
N ASP A 78 19.94 3.39 25.79
CA ASP A 78 19.93 4.83 25.46
C ASP A 78 20.54 5.18 24.09
N ARG A 79 21.11 4.19 23.39
CA ARG A 79 21.75 4.38 22.08
C ARG A 79 20.73 4.54 20.97
N PHE A 80 21.01 5.48 20.08
CA PHE A 80 20.25 5.66 18.85
C PHE A 80 21.14 6.02 17.67
N ALA A 81 20.65 5.72 16.47
CA ALA A 81 21.26 6.13 15.21
C ALA A 81 20.24 6.92 14.38
N ASP A 82 20.61 8.11 13.93
CA ASP A 82 19.70 9.02 13.22
C ASP A 82 20.05 9.08 11.72
N ILE A 83 19.01 9.13 10.88
CA ILE A 83 19.07 9.53 9.48
C ILE A 83 18.11 10.68 9.26
N THR A 84 18.58 11.79 8.69
CA THR A 84 17.67 12.83 8.19
C THR A 84 17.30 12.55 6.74
N ALA A 85 16.00 12.45 6.47
CA ALA A 85 15.45 12.16 5.15
C ALA A 85 15.64 13.36 4.20
N HIS A 86 16.71 13.36 3.41
CA HIS A 86 17.07 14.49 2.53
C HIS A 86 16.69 14.26 1.06
N THR A 87 16.59 13.01 0.64
CA THR A 87 16.40 12.63 -0.75
C THR A 87 15.15 11.77 -0.87
N ALA A 88 14.28 12.09 -1.83
CA ALA A 88 13.10 11.28 -2.10
C ALA A 88 13.50 9.96 -2.78
N GLY A 89 12.79 8.88 -2.49
CA GLY A 89 13.10 7.55 -2.98
C GLY A 89 12.81 6.46 -1.98
N SER A 90 13.40 5.29 -2.19
CA SER A 90 13.34 4.18 -1.25
C SER A 90 14.73 3.75 -0.84
N PHE A 91 14.87 3.45 0.45
CA PHE A 91 16.15 3.17 1.08
C PHE A 91 16.03 1.91 1.92
N HIS A 92 17.04 1.05 1.77
CA HIS A 92 17.17 -0.21 2.48
C HIS A 92 18.08 -0.03 3.68
N PHE A 93 17.74 -0.71 4.78
CA PHE A 93 18.62 -0.87 5.92
C PHE A 93 18.67 -2.33 6.35
N TYR A 94 19.78 -2.72 6.96
CA TYR A 94 19.93 -4.03 7.58
C TYR A 94 20.87 -3.97 8.77
N VAL A 95 20.72 -4.95 9.66
CA VAL A 95 21.49 -5.09 10.89
C VAL A 95 22.34 -6.35 10.85
N THR A 96 23.55 -6.28 11.39
CA THR A 96 24.40 -7.44 11.69
C THR A 96 24.82 -7.41 13.16
N TYR A 97 24.77 -8.55 13.83
CA TYR A 97 25.20 -8.69 15.23
C TYR A 97 25.84 -10.06 15.48
N LYS A 98 26.66 -10.18 16.51
CA LYS A 98 27.37 -11.42 16.89
C LYS A 98 26.89 -11.92 18.24
N ASP A 99 26.64 -13.22 18.35
CA ASP A 99 26.32 -13.86 19.63
C ASP A 99 27.59 -13.98 20.49
N GLY A 100 27.60 -13.32 21.64
CA GLY A 100 28.76 -13.24 22.53
C GLY A 100 29.12 -14.56 23.25
N GLY A 101 28.38 -15.65 22.99
CA GLY A 101 28.51 -16.91 23.73
C GLY A 101 29.27 -18.06 23.05
N GLN A 102 29.52 -18.03 21.73
CA GLN A 102 30.19 -19.15 21.05
C GLN A 102 31.21 -18.66 20.02
N LEU A 103 32.47 -19.05 20.23
CA LEU A 103 33.54 -18.95 19.23
C LEU A 103 33.11 -19.79 18.01
N GLU A 104 33.00 -19.14 16.85
CA GLU A 104 32.68 -19.71 15.51
C GLU A 104 31.21 -19.77 15.07
N THR A 105 30.42 -18.70 15.24
CA THR A 105 29.15 -18.56 14.48
C THR A 105 29.20 -17.39 13.47
N GLU A 106 28.68 -17.65 12.27
CA GLU A 106 28.56 -16.72 11.13
C GLU A 106 27.85 -15.40 11.55
N GLU A 107 28.21 -14.27 10.91
CA GLU A 107 27.48 -13.02 11.07
C GLU A 107 26.02 -13.22 10.67
N LYS A 108 25.11 -13.20 11.66
CA LYS A 108 23.67 -13.28 11.41
C LYS A 108 23.21 -11.97 10.74
N ARG A 109 22.77 -12.05 9.49
CA ARG A 109 21.94 -11.05 8.80
C ARG A 109 20.49 -11.49 8.88
N THR A 110 19.74 -10.96 9.82
CA THR A 110 18.36 -11.44 10.02
C THR A 110 17.33 -10.32 10.16
N THR A 111 17.74 -9.07 10.38
CA THR A 111 16.83 -7.92 10.46
C THR A 111 17.14 -6.93 9.33
N SER A 112 16.18 -6.74 8.43
CA SER A 112 16.27 -5.78 7.33
C SER A 112 14.89 -5.28 6.91
N GLY A 113 14.86 -4.13 6.26
CA GLY A 113 13.65 -3.55 5.71
C GLY A 113 13.91 -2.27 4.94
N TYR A 114 12.81 -1.62 4.55
CA TYR A 114 12.84 -0.40 3.76
C TYR A 114 12.15 0.76 4.49
N PHE A 115 12.55 1.97 4.14
CA PHE A 115 11.71 3.15 4.34
C PHE A 115 11.72 3.98 3.05
N THR A 116 10.59 4.61 2.78
CA THR A 116 10.43 5.50 1.63
C THR A 116 10.35 6.95 2.09
N VAL A 117 10.91 7.84 1.26
CA VAL A 117 10.84 9.29 1.47
C VAL A 117 10.05 9.89 0.32
N ASP A 118 8.96 10.55 0.64
CA ASP A 118 8.02 11.09 -0.34
C ASP A 118 8.64 12.25 -1.16
N PRO A 119 8.34 12.33 -2.48
CA PRO A 119 8.80 13.44 -3.32
C PRO A 119 8.02 14.73 -3.04
N VAL A 120 8.69 15.86 -3.18
CA VAL A 120 8.10 17.19 -3.03
C VAL A 120 7.70 17.73 -4.41
N LEU A 121 6.40 17.66 -4.70
CA LEU A 121 5.85 18.10 -5.99
C LEU A 121 5.78 19.63 -6.08
N ARG A 122 6.70 20.25 -6.84
CA ARG A 122 6.81 21.72 -6.98
C ARG A 122 6.26 22.21 -8.32
N VAL A 123 5.28 23.11 -8.27
CA VAL A 123 4.79 23.83 -9.46
C VAL A 123 5.57 25.11 -9.75
N ASN A 124 6.28 25.64 -8.75
CA ASN A 124 7.26 26.73 -8.89
C ASN A 124 8.18 26.76 -7.64
N SER A 125 9.00 27.79 -7.50
CA SER A 125 9.96 27.91 -6.38
C SER A 125 9.30 28.03 -5.00
N THR A 126 8.06 28.50 -4.91
CA THR A 126 7.38 28.79 -3.63
C THR A 126 6.18 27.88 -3.34
N LYS A 127 5.56 27.28 -4.37
CA LYS A 127 4.33 26.49 -4.23
C LYS A 127 4.55 25.00 -4.51
N THR A 128 4.10 24.19 -3.56
CA THR A 128 4.05 22.73 -3.64
C THR A 128 2.61 22.22 -3.76
N ILE A 129 2.44 21.01 -4.27
CA ILE A 129 1.19 20.24 -4.24
C ILE A 129 1.43 19.06 -3.29
N PRO A 130 0.71 18.96 -2.15
CA PRO A 130 0.76 17.75 -1.30
C PRO A 130 0.33 16.51 -2.10
N LEU A 131 0.86 15.33 -1.74
CA LEU A 131 0.52 14.09 -2.45
C LEU A 131 -0.98 13.79 -2.40
N ASP A 132 -1.63 13.98 -1.25
CA ASP A 132 -3.08 13.79 -1.08
C ASP A 132 -3.92 14.84 -1.84
N CYS A 133 -3.29 15.88 -2.37
CA CYS A 133 -3.94 16.93 -3.15
C CYS A 133 -3.77 16.73 -4.65
N VAL A 134 -3.07 15.69 -5.10
CA VAL A 134 -2.95 15.40 -6.52
C VAL A 134 -4.33 15.08 -7.06
N SER A 135 -4.73 15.80 -8.10
CA SER A 135 -5.93 15.56 -8.88
C SER A 135 -5.51 15.41 -10.33
N LEU A 136 -5.53 14.17 -10.81
CA LEU A 136 -4.91 13.74 -12.05
C LEU A 136 -5.95 13.40 -13.11
N GLN A 137 -5.82 13.97 -14.31
CA GLN A 137 -6.62 13.54 -15.46
C GLN A 137 -5.77 12.75 -16.45
N THR A 138 -6.19 11.53 -16.79
CA THR A 138 -5.55 10.71 -17.82
C THR A 138 -6.07 11.09 -19.20
N VAL A 139 -5.15 11.25 -20.16
CA VAL A 139 -5.45 11.46 -21.58
C VAL A 139 -4.75 10.42 -22.45
N LEU A 140 -5.46 9.89 -23.44
CA LEU A 140 -4.82 9.12 -24.51
C LEU A 140 -4.04 10.08 -25.39
N SER A 141 -2.71 10.01 -25.35
CA SER A 141 -1.84 10.96 -26.08
C SER A 141 -2.14 10.97 -27.58
N LYS A 142 -2.41 9.81 -28.18
CA LYS A 142 -2.79 9.72 -29.61
C LYS A 142 -4.05 10.51 -29.98
N SER A 143 -4.97 10.72 -29.03
CA SER A 143 -6.22 11.47 -29.24
C SER A 143 -6.06 12.99 -29.05
N LEU A 144 -4.84 13.47 -28.76
CA LEU A 144 -4.53 14.91 -28.74
C LEU A 144 -4.30 15.49 -30.14
N GLY A 145 -3.99 14.65 -31.14
CA GLY A 145 -3.69 15.10 -32.50
C GLY A 145 -2.42 15.95 -32.59
N PRO A 146 -2.31 16.89 -33.55
CA PRO A 146 -1.11 17.67 -33.77
C PRO A 146 -0.67 18.47 -32.54
N LEU A 147 0.64 18.52 -32.28
CA LEU A 147 1.24 19.20 -31.11
C LEU A 147 0.81 20.67 -30.98
N THR A 148 0.56 21.34 -32.11
CA THR A 148 0.06 22.73 -32.16
C THR A 148 -1.33 22.93 -31.56
N GLU A 149 -2.12 21.86 -31.41
CA GLU A 149 -3.47 21.89 -30.82
C GLU A 149 -3.50 21.39 -29.36
N TRP A 150 -2.38 20.86 -28.85
CA TRP A 150 -2.34 20.25 -27.51
C TRP A 150 -2.76 21.22 -26.42
N SER A 151 -2.28 22.46 -26.45
CA SER A 151 -2.62 23.45 -25.43
C SER A 151 -4.13 23.71 -25.31
N ASP A 152 -4.85 23.78 -26.43
CA ASP A 152 -6.31 24.00 -26.37
C ASP A 152 -7.05 22.76 -25.86
N ARG A 153 -6.56 21.56 -26.19
CA ARG A 153 -7.14 20.28 -25.76
C ARG A 153 -6.88 19.99 -24.29
N LEU A 154 -5.66 20.22 -23.82
CA LEU A 154 -5.24 20.01 -22.43
C LEU A 154 -5.78 21.10 -21.49
N ARG A 155 -6.14 22.27 -22.03
CA ARG A 155 -6.79 23.32 -21.24
C ARG A 155 -8.11 22.87 -20.62
N VAL A 156 -8.82 21.91 -21.22
CA VAL A 156 -10.04 21.34 -20.62
C VAL A 156 -9.74 20.82 -19.22
N THR A 157 -8.67 20.04 -19.05
CA THR A 157 -8.21 19.52 -17.76
C THR A 157 -8.02 20.62 -16.72
N LYS A 158 -7.35 21.71 -17.10
CA LYS A 158 -7.14 22.88 -16.25
C LYS A 158 -8.45 23.53 -15.83
N GLU A 159 -9.33 23.79 -16.79
CA GLU A 159 -10.57 24.53 -16.53
C GLU A 159 -11.57 23.70 -15.72
N THR A 160 -11.50 22.37 -15.81
CA THR A 160 -12.20 21.40 -14.94
C THR A 160 -11.65 21.34 -13.51
N GLY A 161 -10.43 21.82 -13.25
CA GLY A 161 -9.87 21.96 -11.89
C GLY A 161 -8.78 20.95 -11.50
N TYR A 162 -8.36 20.07 -12.40
CA TYR A 162 -7.25 19.14 -12.19
C TYR A 162 -5.91 19.89 -12.08
N ASN A 163 -4.96 19.32 -11.31
CA ASN A 163 -3.64 19.90 -11.10
C ASN A 163 -2.48 19.01 -11.62
N MET A 164 -2.81 17.85 -12.20
CA MET A 164 -1.87 16.95 -12.85
C MET A 164 -2.49 16.31 -14.09
N ILE A 165 -1.70 16.10 -15.15
CA ILE A 165 -2.12 15.34 -16.34
C ILE A 165 -1.26 14.09 -16.48
N HIS A 166 -1.90 12.94 -16.62
CA HIS A 166 -1.26 11.70 -17.01
C HIS A 166 -1.43 11.47 -18.51
N PHE A 167 -0.31 11.21 -19.19
CA PHE A 167 -0.25 10.91 -20.60
C PHE A 167 0.04 9.43 -20.78
N THR A 168 -0.79 8.73 -21.57
CA THR A 168 -0.34 7.46 -22.15
C THR A 168 0.89 7.70 -23.04
N PRO A 169 1.65 6.68 -23.44
CA PRO A 169 2.92 6.88 -24.14
C PRO A 169 2.83 7.85 -25.34
N ILE A 170 3.78 8.77 -25.42
CA ILE A 170 3.90 9.78 -26.49
C ILE A 170 4.77 9.29 -27.67
N GLN A 171 5.28 8.06 -27.55
CA GLN A 171 6.20 7.43 -28.46
C GLN A 171 5.51 6.90 -29.72
N GLN A 172 6.29 6.55 -30.73
CA GLN A 172 5.76 6.02 -31.98
C GLN A 172 5.07 4.67 -31.75
N LEU A 173 3.77 4.62 -32.06
CA LEU A 173 2.94 3.43 -31.89
C LEU A 173 3.20 2.41 -33.00
N GLY A 174 2.90 1.15 -32.69
CA GLY A 174 2.92 0.02 -33.60
C GLY A 174 1.69 -0.05 -34.51
N LYS A 175 1.64 -1.12 -35.32
CA LYS A 175 0.61 -1.30 -36.36
C LYS A 175 -0.81 -1.43 -35.79
N SER A 176 -0.98 -1.94 -34.57
CA SER A 176 -2.28 -2.04 -33.92
C SER A 176 -2.87 -0.68 -33.55
N ASN A 177 -2.05 0.38 -33.53
CA ASN A 177 -2.41 1.69 -33.00
C ASN A 177 -2.83 1.67 -31.52
N SER A 178 -2.45 0.60 -30.79
CA SER A 178 -2.53 0.55 -29.33
C SER A 178 -1.66 1.64 -28.72
N SER A 179 -2.14 2.27 -27.65
CA SER A 179 -1.35 3.29 -26.92
C SER A 179 -0.13 2.69 -26.21
N TYR A 180 -0.10 1.38 -26.00
CA TYR A 180 0.95 0.66 -25.25
C TYR A 180 1.87 -0.18 -26.13
N SER A 181 1.45 -0.53 -27.36
CA SER A 181 2.29 -1.24 -28.33
C SER A 181 3.19 -0.25 -29.08
N LEU A 182 4.39 0.03 -28.54
CA LEU A 182 5.32 1.02 -29.09
C LEU A 182 6.22 0.38 -30.16
N SER A 183 6.27 0.93 -31.38
CA SER A 183 7.22 0.43 -32.39
C SER A 183 8.62 1.06 -32.27
N ASP A 184 8.71 2.23 -31.64
CA ASP A 184 9.99 2.88 -31.32
C ASP A 184 9.83 3.84 -30.12
N GLN A 185 10.45 3.47 -29.01
CA GLN A 185 10.45 4.21 -27.75
C GLN A 185 11.24 5.52 -27.81
N LEU A 186 12.17 5.65 -28.77
CA LEU A 186 13.04 6.82 -28.91
C LEU A 186 12.54 7.80 -29.97
N SER A 187 11.42 7.49 -30.63
CA SER A 187 10.76 8.36 -31.60
C SER A 187 9.44 8.90 -31.07
N ILE A 188 9.13 10.16 -31.39
CA ILE A 188 7.82 10.75 -31.09
C ILE A 188 6.75 10.21 -32.04
N ASN A 189 5.51 10.08 -31.56
CA ASN A 189 4.39 9.65 -32.39
C ASN A 189 4.16 10.60 -33.58
N SER A 190 4.18 10.04 -34.79
CA SER A 190 3.89 10.76 -36.03
C SER A 190 2.51 11.41 -36.08
N ALA A 191 1.54 10.95 -35.28
CA ALA A 191 0.22 11.58 -35.15
C ALA A 191 0.28 13.03 -34.60
N PHE A 192 1.39 13.41 -33.96
CA PHE A 192 1.56 14.75 -33.38
C PHE A 192 2.10 15.77 -34.39
N HIS A 193 2.50 15.32 -35.58
CA HIS A 193 2.89 16.21 -36.67
C HIS A 193 1.68 16.97 -37.21
N SER A 194 1.89 18.24 -37.56
CA SER A 194 0.87 19.00 -38.30
C SER A 194 0.68 18.37 -39.69
N PRO A 195 -0.54 18.37 -40.26
CA PRO A 195 -0.79 17.82 -41.59
C PRO A 195 0.20 18.38 -42.63
N GLY A 196 0.95 17.49 -43.29
CA GLY A 196 1.94 17.84 -44.31
C GLY A 196 3.29 18.36 -43.81
N ARG A 197 3.60 18.33 -42.49
CA ARG A 197 4.88 18.80 -41.93
C ARG A 197 5.38 17.91 -40.79
N LYS A 198 6.62 17.42 -40.84
CA LYS A 198 7.26 16.71 -39.71
C LYS A 198 7.89 17.68 -38.70
N ASN A 199 7.07 18.25 -37.83
CA ASN A 199 7.48 19.35 -36.93
C ASN A 199 7.34 19.06 -35.43
N ALA A 200 6.85 17.89 -35.03
CA ALA A 200 6.71 17.53 -33.63
C ALA A 200 8.02 16.94 -33.10
N THR A 201 8.44 17.35 -31.91
CA THR A 201 9.68 16.90 -31.27
C THR A 201 9.45 16.77 -29.76
N PHE A 202 10.32 16.02 -29.07
CA PHE A 202 10.30 15.95 -27.62
C PHE A 202 10.51 17.32 -26.95
N ASP A 203 11.31 18.20 -27.55
CA ASP A 203 11.50 19.55 -27.02
C ASP A 203 10.27 20.45 -27.22
N GLY A 204 9.52 20.26 -28.31
CA GLY A 204 8.21 20.90 -28.46
C GLY A 204 7.20 20.41 -27.43
N VAL A 205 7.20 19.12 -27.08
CA VAL A 205 6.41 18.59 -25.96
C VAL A 205 6.87 19.24 -24.65
N LYS A 206 8.19 19.31 -24.42
CA LYS A 206 8.74 19.98 -23.23
C LYS A 206 8.25 21.42 -23.09
N GLU A 207 8.23 22.19 -24.18
CA GLU A 207 7.73 23.56 -24.18
C GLU A 207 6.26 23.64 -23.73
N VAL A 208 5.40 22.75 -24.24
CA VAL A 208 3.99 22.66 -23.82
C VAL A 208 3.89 22.34 -22.32
N LEU A 209 4.64 21.35 -21.83
CA LEU A 209 4.63 20.93 -20.43
C LEU A 209 5.17 22.02 -19.49
N ASP A 210 6.25 22.72 -19.89
CA ASP A 210 6.82 23.82 -19.12
C ASP A 210 5.84 25.00 -19.03
N ASN A 211 5.13 25.31 -20.13
CA ASN A 211 4.07 26.32 -20.14
C ASN A 211 2.89 25.93 -19.23
N MET A 212 2.47 24.66 -19.25
CA MET A 212 1.44 24.15 -18.33
C MET A 212 1.87 24.31 -16.87
N ARG A 213 3.11 23.94 -16.53
CA ARG A 213 3.63 24.08 -15.17
C ARG A 213 3.72 25.55 -14.75
N LYS A 214 4.27 26.41 -15.61
CA LYS A 214 4.50 27.82 -15.32
C LYS A 214 3.21 28.60 -15.23
N ASP A 215 2.32 28.46 -16.22
CA ASP A 215 1.16 29.33 -16.37
C ASP A 215 -0.08 28.73 -15.70
N TRP A 216 -0.23 27.41 -15.71
CA TRP A 216 -1.43 26.73 -15.17
C TRP A 216 -1.20 26.10 -13.82
N LYS A 217 0.07 25.97 -13.38
CA LYS A 217 0.44 25.26 -12.14
C LYS A 217 0.02 23.79 -12.17
N ILE A 218 0.12 23.17 -13.34
CA ILE A 218 -0.23 21.77 -13.58
C ILE A 218 1.04 20.95 -13.81
N LEU A 219 1.15 19.82 -13.12
CA LEU A 219 2.23 18.84 -13.28
C LEU A 219 1.86 17.78 -14.32
N SER A 220 2.84 16.97 -14.71
CA SER A 220 2.64 15.97 -15.76
C SER A 220 3.29 14.63 -15.44
N VAL A 221 2.63 13.54 -15.80
CA VAL A 221 3.09 12.15 -15.64
C VAL A 221 2.96 11.46 -16.99
N VAL A 222 3.87 10.54 -17.31
CA VAL A 222 3.77 9.71 -18.52
C VAL A 222 3.90 8.24 -18.20
N ASP A 223 3.17 7.40 -18.91
CA ASP A 223 3.42 5.96 -18.88
C ASP A 223 4.80 5.62 -19.43
N ILE A 224 5.47 4.66 -18.77
CA ILE A 224 6.60 3.95 -19.32
C ILE A 224 6.26 2.45 -19.48
N VAL A 225 6.57 1.92 -20.66
CA VAL A 225 6.33 0.52 -21.01
C VAL A 225 7.67 -0.21 -21.06
N LEU A 226 7.93 -1.05 -20.05
CA LEU A 226 9.22 -1.74 -19.90
C LEU A 226 9.14 -3.22 -20.29
N ASN A 227 7.98 -3.84 -20.20
CA ASN A 227 7.80 -5.28 -20.36
C ASN A 227 7.64 -5.75 -21.82
N HIS A 228 7.25 -4.86 -22.74
CA HIS A 228 7.01 -5.21 -24.14
C HIS A 228 7.31 -4.09 -25.16
N THR A 229 7.34 -4.47 -26.44
CA THR A 229 7.42 -3.56 -27.59
C THR A 229 6.49 -4.07 -28.70
N GLY A 230 6.09 -3.21 -29.63
CA GLY A 230 5.19 -3.59 -30.72
C GLY A 230 5.82 -4.55 -31.71
N ASN A 231 5.02 -5.46 -32.27
CA ASN A 231 5.48 -6.54 -33.15
C ASN A 231 6.26 -6.09 -34.39
N ASN A 232 6.01 -4.86 -34.84
CA ASN A 232 6.63 -4.29 -36.03
C ASN A 232 7.81 -3.34 -35.71
N SER A 233 8.39 -3.44 -34.52
CA SER A 233 9.54 -2.61 -34.09
C SER A 233 10.78 -2.94 -34.93
N PRO A 234 11.31 -2.01 -35.76
CA PRO A 234 12.44 -2.32 -36.65
C PRO A 234 13.70 -2.73 -35.90
N TRP A 235 13.96 -2.12 -34.74
CA TRP A 235 15.11 -2.42 -33.90
C TRP A 235 15.06 -3.85 -33.34
N LEU A 236 13.86 -4.40 -33.12
CA LEU A 236 13.69 -5.77 -32.60
C LEU A 236 14.12 -6.81 -33.64
N TRP A 237 13.94 -6.53 -34.93
CA TRP A 237 14.43 -7.37 -36.01
C TRP A 237 15.94 -7.22 -36.24
N ALA A 238 16.53 -6.07 -35.88
CA ALA A 238 17.99 -5.91 -35.87
C ALA A 238 18.63 -6.59 -34.64
N HIS A 239 17.90 -6.62 -33.52
CA HIS A 239 18.33 -7.13 -32.22
C HIS A 239 17.36 -8.19 -31.65
N PRO A 240 17.19 -9.34 -32.33
CA PRO A 240 16.25 -10.39 -31.93
C PRO A 240 16.56 -10.98 -30.55
N GLU A 241 17.80 -10.86 -30.07
CA GLU A 241 18.23 -11.28 -28.73
C GLU A 241 17.51 -10.56 -27.58
N CYS A 242 16.89 -9.42 -27.87
CA CYS A 242 16.13 -8.60 -26.93
C CYS A 242 14.71 -9.15 -26.65
N ALA A 243 14.26 -10.16 -27.38
CA ALA A 243 13.03 -10.88 -27.11
C ALA A 243 13.31 -12.28 -26.57
N TYR A 244 12.31 -12.86 -25.90
CA TYR A 244 12.26 -14.30 -25.71
C TYR A 244 12.01 -14.97 -27.07
N ASN A 245 13.00 -15.69 -27.59
CA ASN A 245 12.93 -16.34 -28.90
C ASN A 245 13.41 -17.80 -28.84
N LEU A 246 13.24 -18.56 -29.91
CA LEU A 246 13.52 -20.01 -29.88
C LEU A 246 15.01 -20.37 -29.90
N GLU A 247 15.91 -19.40 -30.12
CA GLU A 247 17.37 -19.57 -30.05
C GLU A 247 17.87 -19.34 -28.61
N ASN A 248 17.49 -18.23 -27.98
CA ASN A 248 17.92 -17.87 -26.63
C ASN A 248 17.04 -18.44 -25.50
N SER A 249 15.82 -18.87 -25.83
CA SER A 249 14.81 -19.42 -24.91
C SER A 249 14.28 -20.76 -25.44
N PRO A 250 15.15 -21.77 -25.60
CA PRO A 250 14.81 -23.04 -26.26
C PRO A 250 13.71 -23.83 -25.54
N HIS A 251 13.46 -23.58 -24.26
CA HIS A 251 12.32 -24.18 -23.53
C HIS A 251 10.95 -23.81 -24.10
N LEU A 252 10.87 -22.75 -24.92
CA LEU A 252 9.64 -22.33 -25.60
C LEU A 252 9.36 -23.12 -26.90
N LYS A 253 10.29 -23.95 -27.38
CA LYS A 253 10.13 -24.72 -28.62
C LYS A 253 8.88 -25.62 -28.65
N PRO A 254 8.58 -26.43 -27.62
CA PRO A 254 7.34 -27.21 -27.60
C PRO A 254 6.08 -26.33 -27.63
N ALA A 255 6.13 -25.17 -26.98
CA ALA A 255 5.02 -24.22 -26.94
C ALA A 255 4.81 -23.53 -28.29
N PHE A 256 5.88 -23.18 -29.01
CA PHE A 256 5.81 -22.67 -30.37
C PHE A 256 5.18 -23.68 -31.32
N LEU A 257 5.61 -24.94 -31.29
CA LEU A 257 5.05 -25.97 -32.16
C LEU A 257 3.54 -26.17 -31.90
N LEU A 258 3.12 -26.15 -30.63
CA LEU A 258 1.71 -26.15 -30.25
C LEU A 258 0.96 -24.92 -30.79
N ASP A 259 1.52 -23.71 -30.64
CA ASP A 259 0.91 -22.47 -31.13
C ASP A 259 0.69 -22.50 -32.65
N ARG A 260 1.69 -22.97 -33.41
CA ARG A 260 1.58 -23.12 -34.85
C ARG A 260 0.55 -24.17 -35.25
N ALA A 261 0.48 -25.30 -34.55
CA ALA A 261 -0.55 -26.30 -34.79
C ALA A 261 -1.98 -25.74 -34.59
N LEU A 262 -2.18 -24.91 -33.56
CA LEU A 262 -3.46 -24.23 -33.30
C LEU A 262 -3.80 -23.19 -34.37
N TRP A 263 -2.80 -22.50 -34.92
CA TRP A 263 -2.96 -21.58 -36.05
C TRP A 263 -3.40 -22.31 -37.33
N HIS A 264 -2.71 -23.39 -37.71
CA HIS A 264 -3.09 -24.19 -38.88
C HIS A 264 -4.48 -24.80 -38.70
N PHE A 265 -4.78 -25.32 -37.50
CA PHE A 265 -6.10 -25.81 -37.17
C PHE A 265 -7.19 -24.72 -37.29
N SER A 266 -6.91 -23.49 -36.84
CA SER A 266 -7.82 -22.35 -37.03
C SER A 266 -8.08 -22.04 -38.51
N CYS A 267 -7.04 -22.12 -39.36
CA CYS A 267 -7.19 -21.95 -40.80
C CYS A 267 -8.09 -23.04 -41.41
N GLN A 268 -7.86 -24.30 -41.03
CA GLN A 268 -8.67 -25.43 -41.49
C GLN A 268 -10.14 -25.33 -41.06
N VAL A 269 -10.40 -24.86 -39.83
CA VAL A 269 -11.77 -24.60 -39.35
C VAL A 269 -12.41 -23.47 -40.15
N ALA A 270 -11.68 -22.39 -40.44
CA ALA A 270 -12.19 -21.29 -41.28
C ALA A 270 -12.54 -21.75 -42.71
N GLU A 271 -11.80 -22.72 -43.24
CA GLU A 271 -12.01 -23.34 -44.55
C GLU A 271 -13.13 -24.41 -44.55
N GLY A 272 -13.66 -24.78 -43.37
CA GLY A 272 -14.78 -25.71 -43.24
C GLY A 272 -14.38 -27.19 -43.24
N LEU A 273 -13.09 -27.52 -43.06
CA LEU A 273 -12.59 -28.90 -43.09
C LEU A 273 -13.08 -29.76 -41.91
N TRP A 274 -13.56 -29.15 -40.83
CA TRP A 274 -13.97 -29.82 -39.59
C TRP A 274 -15.49 -29.86 -39.36
N ILE A 275 -16.29 -29.53 -40.38
CA ILE A 275 -17.76 -29.51 -40.28
C ILE A 275 -18.32 -30.90 -39.94
N GLU A 276 -17.79 -31.96 -40.57
CA GLU A 276 -18.23 -33.35 -40.32
C GLU A 276 -17.90 -33.82 -38.90
N ASP A 277 -16.91 -33.20 -38.26
CA ASP A 277 -16.52 -33.44 -36.87
C ASP A 277 -17.29 -32.58 -35.85
N GLY A 278 -18.24 -31.77 -36.33
CA GLY A 278 -19.09 -30.91 -35.50
C GLY A 278 -18.48 -29.55 -35.16
N LEU A 279 -17.43 -29.11 -35.86
CA LEU A 279 -16.81 -27.80 -35.66
C LEU A 279 -16.84 -26.96 -36.95
N PRO A 280 -17.90 -26.16 -37.16
CA PRO A 280 -17.98 -25.25 -38.30
C PRO A 280 -17.13 -23.98 -38.09
N ALA A 281 -16.96 -23.20 -39.16
CA ALA A 281 -16.30 -21.90 -39.10
C ALA A 281 -17.03 -20.89 -38.19
N GLU A 282 -18.33 -21.08 -37.94
CA GLU A 282 -19.12 -20.26 -37.03
C GLU A 282 -19.26 -20.95 -35.65
N VAL A 283 -18.51 -20.48 -34.67
CA VAL A 283 -18.50 -21.02 -33.31
C VAL A 283 -19.43 -20.17 -32.44
N ASN A 284 -20.62 -20.69 -32.14
CA ASN A 284 -21.69 -19.91 -31.50
C ASN A 284 -22.46 -20.67 -30.40
N ASN A 285 -22.01 -21.86 -29.99
CA ASN A 285 -22.59 -22.62 -28.89
C ASN A 285 -21.55 -23.48 -28.15
N GLU A 286 -21.91 -24.00 -26.96
CA GLU A 286 -21.01 -24.80 -26.12
C GLU A 286 -20.67 -26.18 -26.72
N ASP A 287 -21.53 -26.77 -27.56
CA ASP A 287 -21.22 -28.05 -28.23
C ASP A 287 -20.02 -27.88 -29.17
N HIS A 288 -19.97 -26.77 -29.94
CA HIS A 288 -18.79 -26.46 -30.77
C HIS A 288 -17.51 -26.34 -29.94
N ILE A 289 -17.58 -25.77 -28.72
CA ILE A 289 -16.42 -25.68 -27.81
C ILE A 289 -16.02 -27.05 -27.26
N HIS A 290 -17.00 -27.91 -26.98
CA HIS A 290 -16.73 -29.29 -26.59
C HIS A 290 -16.06 -30.06 -27.73
N LYS A 291 -16.60 -29.99 -28.96
CA LYS A 291 -16.02 -30.61 -30.17
C LYS A 291 -14.62 -30.11 -30.48
N LEU A 292 -14.38 -28.81 -30.32
CA LEU A 292 -13.04 -28.22 -30.38
C LEU A 292 -12.04 -28.98 -29.49
N GLY A 293 -12.40 -29.21 -28.22
CA GLY A 293 -11.55 -29.94 -27.28
C GLY A 293 -11.31 -31.39 -27.69
N GLU A 294 -12.35 -32.10 -28.11
CA GLU A 294 -12.26 -33.49 -28.59
C GLU A 294 -11.34 -33.63 -29.80
N ILE A 295 -11.48 -32.74 -30.79
CA ILE A 295 -10.66 -32.70 -31.99
C ILE A 295 -9.19 -32.44 -31.63
N LEU A 296 -8.94 -31.45 -30.77
CA LEU A 296 -7.58 -31.15 -30.31
C LEU A 296 -6.96 -32.36 -29.61
N ARG A 297 -7.70 -33.00 -28.69
CA ARG A 297 -7.24 -34.13 -27.89
C ARG A 297 -6.91 -35.37 -28.71
N HIS A 298 -7.74 -35.69 -29.70
CA HIS A 298 -7.66 -36.99 -30.39
C HIS A 298 -7.09 -36.93 -31.79
N LYS A 299 -7.15 -35.78 -32.48
CA LYS A 299 -6.80 -35.69 -33.91
C LYS A 299 -5.67 -34.70 -34.23
N VAL A 300 -5.54 -33.60 -33.50
CA VAL A 300 -4.57 -32.54 -33.81
C VAL A 300 -3.29 -32.70 -32.97
N LEU A 301 -3.40 -32.56 -31.64
CA LEU A 301 -2.23 -32.49 -30.76
C LEU A 301 -1.42 -33.80 -30.64
N PRO A 302 -2.01 -35.01 -30.71
CA PRO A 302 -1.23 -36.25 -30.68
C PRO A 302 -0.17 -36.37 -31.78
N LYS A 303 -0.39 -35.73 -32.94
CA LYS A 303 0.53 -35.77 -34.09
C LYS A 303 1.83 -35.00 -33.85
N LEU A 304 1.86 -34.10 -32.87
CA LEU A 304 3.05 -33.29 -32.57
C LEU A 304 4.10 -34.06 -31.77
N HIS A 305 3.69 -35.15 -31.11
CA HIS A 305 4.55 -35.94 -30.23
C HIS A 305 5.33 -35.06 -29.22
N LEU A 306 4.67 -34.08 -28.60
CA LEU A 306 5.33 -33.08 -27.72
C LEU A 306 6.11 -33.69 -26.55
N TRP A 307 5.74 -34.89 -26.11
CA TRP A 307 6.42 -35.62 -25.04
C TRP A 307 7.86 -36.00 -25.38
N GLU A 308 8.20 -36.11 -26.67
CA GLU A 308 9.55 -36.46 -27.11
C GLU A 308 10.58 -35.41 -26.71
N PHE A 309 10.19 -34.14 -26.57
CA PHE A 309 11.06 -33.06 -26.10
C PHE A 309 11.50 -33.22 -24.65
N PHE A 310 10.81 -34.06 -23.87
CA PHE A 310 11.06 -34.27 -22.43
C PHE A 310 11.65 -35.66 -22.13
N CYS A 311 11.72 -36.54 -23.13
CA CYS A 311 12.15 -37.92 -22.98
C CYS A 311 13.63 -38.12 -23.31
N VAL A 312 14.20 -39.23 -22.82
CA VAL A 312 15.57 -39.65 -23.14
C VAL A 312 15.58 -40.56 -24.37
N ASP A 313 16.62 -40.51 -25.19
CA ASP A 313 16.90 -41.55 -26.18
C ASP A 313 17.35 -42.83 -25.46
N VAL A 314 16.43 -43.80 -25.34
CA VAL A 314 16.66 -45.06 -24.63
C VAL A 314 17.86 -45.81 -25.20
N LYS A 315 17.99 -45.90 -26.52
CA LYS A 315 19.05 -46.68 -27.16
C LYS A 315 20.40 -46.06 -26.90
N LYS A 316 20.53 -44.76 -27.20
CA LYS A 316 21.77 -44.01 -27.00
C LYS A 316 22.20 -44.00 -25.54
N THR A 317 21.26 -43.82 -24.61
CA THR A 317 21.55 -43.76 -23.18
C THR A 317 21.97 -45.13 -22.62
N VAL A 318 21.37 -46.23 -23.09
CA VAL A 318 21.79 -47.59 -22.73
C VAL A 318 23.18 -47.91 -23.28
N ASP A 319 23.51 -47.47 -24.49
CA ASP A 319 24.86 -47.64 -25.06
C ASP A 319 25.93 -46.87 -24.26
N GLN A 320 25.60 -45.66 -23.80
CA GLN A 320 26.45 -44.88 -22.90
C GLN A 320 26.63 -45.58 -21.55
N PHE A 321 25.55 -46.09 -20.96
CA PHE A 321 25.57 -46.85 -19.72
C PHE A 321 26.44 -48.09 -19.83
N ARG A 322 26.27 -48.87 -20.91
CA ARG A 322 27.11 -50.05 -21.19
C ARG A 322 28.60 -49.68 -21.26
N THR A 323 28.92 -48.58 -21.94
CA THR A 323 30.30 -48.09 -22.05
C THR A 323 30.85 -47.64 -20.70
N ALA A 324 30.03 -47.01 -19.86
CA ALA A 324 30.40 -46.57 -18.53
C ALA A 324 30.62 -47.75 -17.57
N MET A 325 29.77 -48.79 -17.64
CA MET A 325 29.92 -50.03 -16.88
C MET A 325 31.26 -50.72 -17.16
N LEU A 326 31.70 -50.77 -18.42
CA LEU A 326 32.98 -51.37 -18.81
C LEU A 326 34.20 -50.65 -18.20
N LYS A 327 34.05 -49.38 -17.81
CA LYS A 327 35.10 -48.56 -17.18
C LYS A 327 34.97 -48.51 -15.66
N ALA A 328 33.81 -48.85 -15.11
CA ALA A 328 33.52 -48.81 -13.69
C ALA A 328 34.16 -50.01 -12.95
N LYS A 329 34.49 -49.83 -11.68
CA LYS A 329 34.90 -50.95 -10.81
C LYS A 329 33.72 -51.90 -10.62
N ARG A 330 34.00 -53.20 -10.60
CA ARG A 330 32.99 -54.23 -10.36
C ARG A 330 32.35 -54.01 -8.96
N PRO A 331 31.02 -54.12 -8.82
CA PRO A 331 30.34 -53.89 -7.55
C PRO A 331 30.78 -54.93 -6.50
N VAL A 332 30.96 -54.51 -5.24
CA VAL A 332 31.23 -55.43 -4.13
C VAL A 332 29.90 -55.94 -3.59
N SER A 333 29.80 -57.25 -3.33
CA SER A 333 28.63 -57.92 -2.72
C SER A 333 28.02 -57.10 -1.57
N GLY A 334 26.85 -56.50 -1.82
CA GLY A 334 26.11 -55.66 -0.88
C GLY A 334 24.74 -55.29 -1.46
N ALA A 335 23.72 -55.28 -0.61
CA ALA A 335 22.30 -55.26 -0.96
C ALA A 335 21.91 -54.23 -2.03
N SER A 336 21.21 -54.69 -3.08
CA SER A 336 20.50 -53.84 -4.03
C SER A 336 19.57 -52.89 -3.28
N LYS A 337 19.77 -51.58 -3.43
CA LYS A 337 18.87 -50.55 -2.89
C LYS A 337 17.60 -50.45 -3.74
N HIS A 338 16.75 -51.48 -3.66
CA HIS A 338 15.51 -51.56 -4.45
C HIS A 338 14.51 -50.43 -4.16
N ASP A 339 14.61 -49.74 -3.02
CA ASP A 339 13.70 -48.66 -2.59
C ASP A 339 14.17 -47.24 -2.94
N GLU A 340 15.27 -47.05 -3.70
CA GLU A 340 15.67 -45.70 -4.11
C GLU A 340 14.70 -45.10 -5.15
N PRO A 341 14.46 -43.77 -5.10
CA PRO A 341 13.54 -43.09 -6.00
C PRO A 341 13.93 -43.30 -7.48
N PRO A 342 12.98 -43.16 -8.42
CA PRO A 342 13.25 -43.26 -9.85
C PRO A 342 14.33 -42.25 -10.28
N LEU A 343 15.19 -42.64 -11.23
CA LEU A 343 16.19 -41.73 -11.79
C LEU A 343 15.52 -40.48 -12.37
N LYS A 344 15.99 -39.30 -11.97
CA LYS A 344 15.49 -38.01 -12.44
C LYS A 344 15.94 -37.77 -13.89
N VAL A 345 14.96 -37.56 -14.76
CA VAL A 345 15.19 -37.10 -16.14
C VAL A 345 15.32 -35.59 -16.12
N THR A 346 16.36 -35.06 -16.76
CA THR A 346 16.60 -33.63 -16.90
C THR A 346 16.55 -33.27 -18.37
N THR A 347 15.66 -32.34 -18.74
CA THR A 347 15.57 -31.82 -20.10
C THR A 347 16.88 -31.18 -20.52
N ASP A 348 17.28 -31.43 -21.77
CA ASP A 348 18.44 -30.81 -22.36
C ASP A 348 18.18 -29.34 -22.72
N MET A 349 19.21 -28.52 -22.63
CA MET A 349 19.10 -27.08 -22.88
C MET A 349 18.72 -26.76 -24.34
N SER A 350 18.98 -27.63 -25.30
CA SER A 350 18.61 -27.38 -26.71
C SER A 350 17.14 -27.68 -27.03
N TYR A 351 16.43 -28.40 -26.14
CA TYR A 351 15.06 -28.87 -26.32
C TYR A 351 14.88 -29.56 -27.69
N GLN A 352 15.74 -30.53 -27.99
CA GLN A 352 15.57 -31.44 -29.13
C GLN A 352 14.75 -32.68 -28.71
N ARG A 353 14.10 -33.34 -29.66
CA ARG A 353 13.41 -34.62 -29.40
C ARG A 353 14.41 -35.66 -28.88
N PHE A 354 14.02 -36.38 -27.84
CA PHE A 354 14.79 -37.43 -27.17
C PHE A 354 16.18 -36.99 -26.64
N SER A 355 16.36 -35.69 -26.38
CA SER A 355 17.64 -35.14 -25.94
C SER A 355 17.82 -35.11 -24.42
N ALA A 356 16.75 -35.36 -23.65
CA ALA A 356 16.84 -35.34 -22.20
C ALA A 356 17.87 -36.35 -21.68
N THR A 357 18.43 -36.07 -20.50
CA THR A 357 19.55 -36.81 -19.93
C THR A 357 19.22 -37.32 -18.53
N ILE A 358 20.03 -38.27 -18.06
CA ILE A 358 19.98 -38.84 -16.72
C ILE A 358 21.39 -38.81 -16.14
N ASP A 359 21.45 -38.66 -14.81
CA ASP A 359 22.68 -38.77 -14.03
C ASP A 359 23.26 -40.19 -14.15
N MET A 360 24.36 -40.31 -14.90
CA MET A 360 24.97 -41.60 -15.22
C MET A 360 25.65 -42.24 -14.01
N GLU A 361 26.14 -41.46 -13.06
CA GLU A 361 26.74 -41.99 -11.83
C GLU A 361 25.67 -42.67 -10.98
N LYS A 362 24.52 -42.01 -10.78
CA LYS A 362 23.37 -42.62 -10.09
C LYS A 362 22.80 -43.81 -10.84
N ALA A 363 22.82 -43.78 -12.17
CA ALA A 363 22.41 -44.93 -12.97
C ALA A 363 23.33 -46.14 -12.72
N LEU A 364 24.64 -45.93 -12.66
CA LEU A 364 25.61 -46.98 -12.33
C LEU A 364 25.41 -47.50 -10.92
N GLU A 365 25.28 -46.62 -9.92
CA GLU A 365 25.04 -47.03 -8.54
C GLU A 365 23.79 -47.92 -8.39
N LYS A 366 22.72 -47.59 -9.14
CA LYS A 366 21.45 -48.29 -9.05
C LYS A 366 21.37 -49.58 -9.87
N PHE A 367 21.91 -49.59 -11.09
CA PHE A 367 21.69 -50.67 -12.06
C PHE A 367 22.93 -51.52 -12.36
N ASN A 368 24.15 -51.08 -12.04
CA ASN A 368 25.34 -51.93 -12.12
C ASN A 368 25.47 -52.76 -10.84
N THR A 369 24.76 -53.87 -10.76
CA THR A 369 24.74 -54.76 -9.59
C THR A 369 25.31 -56.14 -9.91
N GLU A 370 25.70 -56.87 -8.87
CA GLU A 370 25.93 -58.32 -8.99
C GLU A 370 24.59 -59.02 -9.18
N ARG A 371 24.55 -60.00 -10.09
CA ARG A 371 23.33 -60.69 -10.51
C ARG A 371 23.53 -62.19 -10.37
N SER A 372 22.80 -62.83 -9.44
CA SER A 372 22.88 -64.27 -9.20
C SER A 372 22.27 -65.12 -10.33
N ASP A 373 21.52 -64.47 -11.22
CA ASP A 373 20.85 -65.06 -12.38
C ASP A 373 21.63 -64.87 -13.69
N ALA A 374 22.92 -64.52 -13.63
CA ALA A 374 23.82 -64.44 -14.78
C ALA A 374 24.87 -65.57 -14.75
N LEU A 375 25.12 -66.23 -15.88
CA LEU A 375 26.10 -67.32 -16.01
C LEU A 375 27.54 -66.80 -16.15
N ASP A 376 27.72 -65.64 -16.79
CA ASP A 376 29.01 -64.99 -16.99
C ASP A 376 28.91 -63.45 -16.93
N GLU A 377 30.06 -62.78 -16.99
CA GLU A 377 30.14 -61.31 -16.94
C GLU A 377 29.45 -60.64 -18.13
N LYS A 378 29.47 -61.28 -19.31
CA LYS A 378 28.83 -60.73 -20.52
C LYS A 378 27.31 -60.74 -20.37
N GLU A 379 26.76 -61.81 -19.79
CA GLU A 379 25.35 -61.95 -19.48
C GLU A 379 24.94 -61.00 -18.36
N ARG A 380 25.74 -60.85 -17.30
CA ARG A 380 25.51 -59.86 -16.23
C ARG A 380 25.37 -58.44 -16.79
N LEU A 381 26.33 -58.01 -17.61
CA LEU A 381 26.32 -56.70 -18.26
C LEU A 381 25.07 -56.50 -19.13
N GLN A 382 24.68 -57.52 -19.89
CA GLN A 382 23.49 -57.46 -20.73
C GLN A 382 22.22 -57.29 -19.89
N LEU A 383 22.08 -58.08 -18.83
CA LEU A 383 20.91 -58.03 -17.96
C LEU A 383 20.80 -56.72 -17.17
N CYS A 384 21.92 -56.14 -16.72
CA CYS A 384 21.96 -54.79 -16.14
C CYS A 384 21.50 -53.74 -17.16
N CYS A 385 21.95 -53.85 -18.43
CA CYS A 385 21.50 -52.97 -19.50
C CYS A 385 20.00 -53.13 -19.78
N ASP A 386 19.46 -54.35 -19.75
CA ASP A 386 18.04 -54.62 -19.97
C ASP A 386 17.17 -54.08 -18.83
N ALA A 387 17.61 -54.20 -17.57
CA ALA A 387 16.96 -53.60 -16.42
C ALA A 387 16.95 -52.07 -16.51
N PHE A 388 18.09 -51.46 -16.85
CA PHE A 388 18.18 -50.02 -17.06
C PHE A 388 17.30 -49.56 -18.23
N LYS A 389 17.31 -50.28 -19.35
CA LYS A 389 16.45 -50.03 -20.51
C LYS A 389 14.97 -50.06 -20.14
N ALA A 390 14.53 -51.06 -19.38
CA ALA A 390 13.14 -51.17 -18.91
C ALA A 390 12.76 -49.98 -18.01
N HIS A 391 13.68 -49.54 -17.14
CA HIS A 391 13.49 -48.34 -16.31
C HIS A 391 13.35 -47.07 -17.17
N LEU A 392 14.20 -46.88 -18.19
CA LEU A 392 14.12 -45.73 -19.08
C LEU A 392 12.81 -45.71 -19.88
N ILE A 393 12.35 -46.86 -20.38
CA ILE A 393 11.07 -46.99 -21.07
C ILE A 393 9.93 -46.61 -20.12
N SER A 394 9.94 -47.14 -18.90
CA SER A 394 8.94 -46.80 -17.87
C SER A 394 8.96 -45.31 -17.55
N ARG A 395 10.13 -44.68 -17.41
CA ARG A 395 10.24 -43.22 -17.18
C ARG A 395 9.69 -42.40 -18.34
N ASN A 396 10.02 -42.75 -19.58
CA ASN A 396 9.49 -42.06 -20.76
C ASN A 396 7.96 -42.21 -20.84
N GLU A 397 7.40 -43.37 -20.50
CA GLU A 397 5.93 -43.56 -20.45
C GLU A 397 5.27 -42.74 -19.34
N VAL A 398 5.90 -42.60 -18.16
CA VAL A 398 5.39 -41.71 -17.09
C VAL A 398 5.41 -40.25 -17.53
N ILE A 399 6.50 -39.79 -18.15
CA ILE A 399 6.60 -38.42 -18.67
C ILE A 399 5.52 -38.15 -19.71
N LYS A 400 5.33 -39.09 -20.65
CA LYS A 400 4.32 -38.98 -21.70
C LYS A 400 2.90 -38.98 -21.17
N ASN A 401 2.53 -39.97 -20.36
CA ASN A 401 1.14 -40.24 -20.00
C ASN A 401 0.66 -39.45 -18.76
N ASN A 402 1.58 -38.95 -17.93
CA ASN A 402 1.23 -38.16 -16.76
C ASN A 402 1.69 -36.70 -16.94
N GLU A 403 3.01 -36.46 -16.99
CA GLU A 403 3.57 -35.11 -16.92
C GLU A 403 3.16 -34.24 -18.13
N VAL A 404 3.44 -34.70 -19.35
CA VAL A 404 3.16 -33.94 -20.59
C VAL A 404 1.67 -34.01 -20.96
N ALA A 405 0.99 -35.12 -20.67
CA ALA A 405 -0.45 -35.24 -20.88
C ALA A 405 -1.23 -34.18 -20.06
N ASP A 406 -0.86 -33.95 -18.80
CA ASP A 406 -1.47 -32.92 -17.95
C ASP A 406 -1.27 -31.51 -18.52
N HIS A 407 -0.10 -31.22 -19.09
CA HIS A 407 0.16 -29.94 -19.75
C HIS A 407 -0.66 -29.75 -21.02
N ILE A 408 -0.83 -30.81 -21.82
CA ILE A 408 -1.66 -30.79 -23.04
C ILE A 408 -3.13 -30.58 -22.67
N GLU A 409 -3.65 -31.25 -21.65
CA GLU A 409 -5.03 -31.07 -21.22
C GLU A 409 -5.26 -29.65 -20.69
N SER A 410 -4.29 -29.10 -19.94
CA SER A 410 -4.32 -27.69 -19.53
C SER A 410 -4.38 -26.76 -20.74
N ALA A 411 -3.58 -27.02 -21.78
CA ALA A 411 -3.58 -26.23 -23.01
C ALA A 411 -4.91 -26.29 -23.78
N ILE A 412 -5.54 -27.46 -23.84
CA ILE A 412 -6.86 -27.66 -24.45
C ILE A 412 -7.90 -26.84 -23.67
N LYS A 413 -7.94 -26.99 -22.34
CA LYS A 413 -8.89 -26.29 -21.48
C LYS A 413 -8.73 -24.77 -21.57
N SER A 414 -7.50 -24.26 -21.56
CA SER A 414 -7.24 -22.83 -21.70
C SER A 414 -7.66 -22.32 -23.08
N SER A 415 -7.43 -23.10 -24.13
CA SER A 415 -7.89 -22.77 -25.49
C SER A 415 -9.42 -22.75 -25.60
N GLN A 416 -10.11 -23.72 -24.99
CA GLN A 416 -11.58 -23.74 -24.90
C GLN A 416 -12.11 -22.54 -24.14
N ASN A 417 -11.49 -22.17 -23.02
CA ASN A 417 -11.90 -21.01 -22.22
C ASN A 417 -11.70 -19.70 -23.00
N GLY A 418 -10.58 -19.55 -23.71
CA GLY A 418 -10.33 -18.39 -24.58
C GLY A 418 -11.38 -18.28 -25.69
N VAL A 419 -11.68 -19.38 -26.39
CA VAL A 419 -12.73 -19.43 -27.41
C VAL A 419 -14.10 -19.12 -26.80
N ARG A 420 -14.42 -19.68 -25.63
CA ARG A 420 -15.68 -19.39 -24.92
C ARG A 420 -15.85 -17.90 -24.68
N TYR A 421 -14.81 -17.27 -24.13
CA TYR A 421 -14.81 -15.84 -23.87
C TYR A 421 -14.96 -15.03 -25.16
N GLU A 422 -14.15 -15.29 -26.18
CA GLU A 422 -14.16 -14.47 -27.41
C GLU A 422 -15.44 -14.62 -28.25
N ARG A 423 -16.16 -15.73 -28.12
CA ARG A 423 -17.25 -16.11 -29.02
C ARG A 423 -18.62 -16.12 -28.39
N LEU A 424 -18.73 -16.66 -27.17
CA LEU A 424 -20.02 -16.93 -26.53
C LEU A 424 -20.31 -15.99 -25.38
N ASP A 425 -19.28 -15.60 -24.63
CA ASP A 425 -19.46 -14.82 -23.41
C ASP A 425 -20.15 -13.47 -23.70
N PRO A 426 -21.20 -13.09 -22.96
CA PRO A 426 -21.87 -11.81 -23.13
C PRO A 426 -20.94 -10.60 -23.01
N ASN A 427 -19.90 -10.70 -22.19
CA ASN A 427 -18.89 -9.68 -21.90
C ASN A 427 -17.65 -9.79 -22.82
N GLY A 428 -17.61 -10.80 -23.69
CA GLY A 428 -16.54 -10.98 -24.66
C GLY A 428 -16.72 -10.18 -25.96
N PRO A 429 -15.71 -10.15 -26.84
CA PRO A 429 -15.73 -9.41 -28.10
C PRO A 429 -16.72 -9.92 -29.16
N LYS A 430 -17.29 -11.12 -28.98
CA LYS A 430 -18.29 -11.77 -29.86
C LYS A 430 -17.86 -11.80 -31.33
N HIS A 431 -16.82 -12.57 -31.62
CA HIS A 431 -16.32 -12.80 -32.97
C HIS A 431 -16.81 -14.14 -33.55
N PRO A 432 -18.10 -14.28 -33.96
CA PRO A 432 -18.72 -15.60 -34.17
C PRO A 432 -18.01 -16.47 -35.21
N ARG A 433 -17.35 -15.87 -36.20
CA ARG A 433 -16.72 -16.58 -37.31
C ARG A 433 -15.20 -16.62 -37.18
N VAL A 434 -14.63 -17.82 -37.28
CA VAL A 434 -13.19 -18.06 -37.38
C VAL A 434 -12.68 -17.60 -38.74
N THR A 435 -11.61 -16.80 -38.74
CA THR A 435 -10.92 -16.34 -39.96
C THR A 435 -9.42 -16.24 -39.70
N LYS A 436 -8.60 -16.05 -40.74
CA LYS A 436 -7.17 -15.75 -40.55
C LYS A 436 -6.91 -14.50 -39.70
N LYS A 437 -7.80 -13.50 -39.72
CA LYS A 437 -7.68 -12.29 -38.90
C LYS A 437 -8.17 -12.47 -37.47
N SER A 438 -9.07 -13.42 -37.26
CA SER A 438 -9.68 -13.76 -35.97
C SER A 438 -9.63 -15.29 -35.82
N PRO A 439 -8.45 -15.87 -35.55
CA PRO A 439 -8.28 -17.32 -35.37
C PRO A 439 -9.09 -17.82 -34.16
N LEU A 440 -9.14 -19.14 -33.94
CA LEU A 440 -9.79 -19.70 -32.74
C LEU A 440 -9.16 -19.16 -31.47
N VAL A 441 -7.84 -19.03 -31.47
CA VAL A 441 -7.09 -18.55 -30.32
C VAL A 441 -5.98 -17.61 -30.77
N THR A 442 -5.63 -16.65 -29.92
CA THR A 442 -4.52 -15.72 -30.18
C THR A 442 -3.19 -16.47 -30.30
N ASN A 443 -2.41 -16.12 -31.33
CA ASN A 443 -1.05 -16.63 -31.51
C ASN A 443 -0.16 -16.09 -30.39
N TYR A 444 0.69 -16.95 -29.84
CA TYR A 444 1.62 -16.61 -28.78
C TYR A 444 2.99 -16.18 -29.30
N PHE A 445 3.29 -16.40 -30.58
CA PHE A 445 4.55 -16.02 -31.18
C PHE A 445 4.36 -15.20 -32.45
N ILE A 446 5.29 -14.29 -32.70
CA ILE A 446 5.58 -13.83 -34.05
C ILE A 446 6.31 -14.95 -34.78
N THR A 447 5.93 -15.22 -36.03
CA THR A 447 6.63 -16.17 -36.89
C THR A 447 7.14 -15.45 -38.14
N PRO A 448 8.42 -15.62 -38.53
CA PRO A 448 8.97 -15.03 -39.73
C PRO A 448 8.52 -15.79 -41.00
N GLY A 449 7.74 -15.11 -41.86
CA GLY A 449 7.25 -15.68 -43.12
C GLY A 449 6.01 -16.56 -42.95
N ASP A 450 5.52 -17.07 -44.06
CA ASP A 450 4.39 -18.00 -44.10
C ASP A 450 4.93 -19.43 -44.30
N CYS A 451 4.57 -20.35 -43.41
CA CYS A 451 4.74 -21.80 -43.60
C CYS A 451 3.38 -22.42 -43.87
N ASP A 452 3.33 -23.41 -44.75
CA ASP A 452 2.08 -24.07 -45.13
C ASP A 452 1.76 -25.25 -44.21
N THR A 453 2.78 -25.86 -43.57
CA THR A 453 2.61 -27.02 -42.69
C THR A 453 3.38 -26.91 -41.38
N VAL A 454 2.93 -27.67 -40.37
CA VAL A 454 3.56 -27.74 -39.04
C VAL A 454 4.98 -28.33 -39.12
N GLU A 455 5.24 -29.22 -40.08
CA GLU A 455 6.57 -29.79 -40.29
C GLU A 455 7.58 -28.75 -40.81
N GLU A 456 7.13 -27.77 -41.59
CA GLU A 456 7.96 -26.64 -42.00
C GLU A 456 8.25 -25.70 -40.83
N GLU A 457 7.26 -25.49 -39.96
CA GLU A 457 7.41 -24.72 -38.71
C GLU A 457 8.41 -25.40 -37.75
N GLU A 458 8.38 -26.73 -37.65
CA GLU A 458 9.37 -27.46 -36.85
C GLU A 458 10.79 -27.34 -37.43
N LYS A 459 10.95 -27.32 -38.76
CA LYS A 459 12.26 -27.04 -39.38
C LYS A 459 12.72 -25.62 -39.10
N LEU A 460 11.81 -24.64 -39.15
CA LEU A 460 12.08 -23.24 -38.83
C LEU A 460 12.62 -23.08 -37.41
N MET A 461 12.01 -23.79 -36.45
CA MET A 461 12.36 -23.79 -35.03
C MET A 461 13.81 -24.21 -34.72
N PHE A 462 14.45 -24.97 -35.61
CA PHE A 462 15.86 -25.39 -35.49
C PHE A 462 16.79 -24.73 -36.52
N SER A 463 16.31 -23.71 -37.23
CA SER A 463 17.09 -22.95 -38.21
C SER A 463 17.64 -21.64 -37.62
N ASP A 464 18.51 -20.96 -38.37
CA ASP A 464 19.01 -19.63 -37.99
C ASP A 464 17.89 -18.58 -37.85
N LYS A 465 16.71 -18.83 -38.46
CA LYS A 465 15.54 -17.95 -38.34
C LYS A 465 14.78 -18.12 -37.03
N ALA A 466 15.10 -19.12 -36.21
CA ALA A 466 14.47 -19.36 -34.91
C ALA A 466 14.56 -18.16 -33.96
N ARG A 467 15.60 -17.33 -34.10
CA ARG A 467 15.77 -16.06 -33.36
C ARG A 467 14.66 -15.03 -33.64
N PHE A 468 13.96 -15.15 -34.77
CA PHE A 468 12.86 -14.26 -35.14
C PHE A 468 11.48 -14.82 -34.77
N CYS A 469 11.43 -16.02 -34.19
CA CYS A 469 10.23 -16.56 -33.58
C CYS A 469 10.12 -16.04 -32.14
N MET A 470 9.43 -14.91 -31.95
CA MET A 470 9.48 -14.14 -30.69
C MET A 470 8.17 -14.26 -29.90
N ALA A 471 8.26 -14.49 -28.59
CA ALA A 471 7.11 -14.67 -27.73
C ALA A 471 6.37 -13.34 -27.45
N HIS A 472 5.04 -13.37 -27.54
CA HIS A 472 4.19 -12.26 -27.16
C HIS A 472 4.14 -12.08 -25.64
N GLN A 473 3.93 -10.84 -25.21
CA GLN A 473 3.63 -10.52 -23.82
C GLN A 473 2.16 -10.79 -23.50
N GLY A 474 1.82 -10.80 -22.22
CA GLY A 474 0.45 -10.84 -21.73
C GLY A 474 0.42 -10.82 -20.20
N TRP A 475 -0.64 -11.38 -19.63
CA TRP A 475 -0.77 -11.58 -18.19
C TRP A 475 -1.43 -12.94 -17.89
N ILE A 476 -1.31 -13.38 -16.64
CA ILE A 476 -1.80 -14.68 -16.18
C ILE A 476 -2.81 -14.46 -15.06
N TRP A 477 -3.94 -15.14 -15.15
CA TRP A 477 -4.93 -15.12 -14.08
C TRP A 477 -4.39 -15.78 -12.81
N GLY A 478 -4.27 -15.01 -11.72
CA GLY A 478 -3.74 -15.51 -10.44
C GLY A 478 -2.27 -15.93 -10.50
N GLY A 479 -1.51 -15.45 -11.48
CA GLY A 479 -0.08 -15.72 -11.58
C GLY A 479 0.72 -15.05 -10.47
N ASP A 480 1.86 -15.64 -10.11
CA ASP A 480 2.82 -15.07 -9.17
C ASP A 480 3.56 -13.89 -9.85
N PRO A 481 3.32 -12.63 -9.43
CA PRO A 481 3.89 -11.44 -10.08
C PRO A 481 5.41 -11.32 -9.87
N LEU A 482 5.99 -12.11 -8.94
CA LEU A 482 7.44 -12.12 -8.72
C LEU A 482 8.18 -13.05 -9.68
N LYS A 483 7.46 -13.85 -10.49
CA LYS A 483 8.04 -14.81 -11.43
C LYS A 483 7.82 -14.38 -12.86
N ASP A 484 8.91 -14.29 -13.62
CA ASP A 484 8.80 -14.10 -15.06
C ASP A 484 8.28 -15.38 -15.72
N PHE A 485 7.06 -15.31 -16.24
CA PHE A 485 6.39 -16.43 -16.87
C PHE A 485 6.99 -16.87 -18.21
N ALA A 486 7.91 -16.12 -18.81
CA ALA A 486 8.65 -16.56 -19.99
C ALA A 486 10.02 -17.15 -19.65
N ALA A 487 10.48 -17.02 -18.40
CA ALA A 487 11.79 -17.54 -17.98
C ALA A 487 11.83 -19.09 -17.99
N PRO A 488 13.04 -19.68 -18.08
CA PRO A 488 13.21 -21.13 -17.98
C PRO A 488 12.54 -21.71 -16.72
N GLY A 489 11.90 -22.86 -16.86
CA GLY A 489 11.13 -23.51 -15.77
C GLY A 489 9.65 -23.14 -15.74
N SER A 490 9.23 -22.08 -16.43
CA SER A 490 7.81 -21.79 -16.66
C SER A 490 7.26 -22.60 -17.84
N LEU A 491 6.04 -23.11 -17.70
CA LEU A 491 5.31 -23.84 -18.73
C LEU A 491 4.05 -23.10 -19.21
N VAL A 492 3.90 -21.82 -18.85
CA VAL A 492 2.70 -21.00 -19.16
C VAL A 492 2.38 -20.98 -20.65
N TYR A 493 3.41 -20.79 -21.50
CA TYR A 493 3.23 -20.79 -22.96
C TYR A 493 2.78 -22.16 -23.48
N LEU A 494 3.37 -23.25 -22.98
CA LEU A 494 3.00 -24.62 -23.38
C LEU A 494 1.58 -24.98 -22.91
N ARG A 495 1.21 -24.55 -21.70
CA ARG A 495 -0.11 -24.79 -21.10
C ARG A 495 -1.18 -23.81 -21.59
N ARG A 496 -0.83 -22.89 -22.49
CA ARG A 496 -1.73 -21.86 -23.04
C ARG A 496 -2.43 -21.02 -21.97
N GLU A 497 -1.76 -20.77 -20.84
CA GLU A 497 -2.33 -20.04 -19.69
C GLU A 497 -2.18 -18.52 -19.79
N LEU A 498 -1.49 -18.03 -20.83
CA LEU A 498 -1.25 -16.61 -21.05
C LEU A 498 -2.46 -15.95 -21.74
N ILE A 499 -2.96 -14.87 -21.17
CA ILE A 499 -3.86 -13.94 -21.88
C ILE A 499 -2.97 -13.01 -22.70
N ALA A 500 -2.66 -13.43 -23.92
CA ALA A 500 -1.64 -12.82 -24.76
C ALA A 500 -2.11 -11.55 -25.47
N TRP A 501 -1.24 -10.55 -25.53
CA TRP A 501 -1.41 -9.36 -26.37
C TRP A 501 -0.74 -9.61 -27.71
N GLY A 502 -1.53 -10.05 -28.69
CA GLY A 502 -1.03 -10.45 -30.00
C GLY A 502 -0.42 -9.33 -30.86
N ASP A 503 -0.33 -8.10 -30.35
CA ASP A 503 0.33 -6.96 -30.99
C ASP A 503 1.68 -6.58 -30.34
N SER A 504 2.09 -7.29 -29.28
CA SER A 504 3.21 -6.90 -28.42
C SER A 504 4.13 -8.07 -28.08
N VAL A 505 5.44 -7.90 -28.31
CA VAL A 505 6.52 -8.85 -28.00
C VAL A 505 7.06 -8.61 -26.60
N LYS A 506 7.24 -9.69 -25.83
CA LYS A 506 7.85 -9.64 -24.51
C LYS A 506 9.36 -9.40 -24.60
N LEU A 507 9.85 -8.44 -23.83
CA LEU A 507 11.26 -8.07 -23.77
C LEU A 507 12.03 -8.96 -22.78
N ARG A 508 13.22 -9.41 -23.18
CA ARG A 508 14.11 -10.30 -22.41
C ARG A 508 15.33 -9.52 -21.93
N TYR A 509 15.27 -8.99 -20.71
CA TYR A 509 16.37 -8.24 -20.10
C TYR A 509 17.49 -9.13 -19.56
N GLY A 510 17.17 -10.36 -19.12
CA GLY A 510 18.11 -11.19 -18.34
C GLY A 510 18.24 -10.71 -16.90
N GLU A 511 19.30 -11.16 -16.22
CA GLU A 511 19.59 -10.83 -14.82
C GLU A 511 20.33 -9.50 -14.69
N LYS A 512 21.05 -9.10 -15.73
CA LYS A 512 21.93 -7.91 -15.71
C LYS A 512 22.05 -7.26 -17.09
N PRO A 513 22.53 -5.99 -17.16
CA PRO A 513 22.68 -5.27 -18.42
C PRO A 513 23.47 -6.00 -19.52
N GLU A 514 24.45 -6.83 -19.13
CA GLU A 514 25.30 -7.57 -20.06
C GLU A 514 24.55 -8.67 -20.83
N ASP A 515 23.38 -9.12 -20.36
CA ASP A 515 22.62 -10.21 -20.97
C ASP A 515 21.81 -9.74 -22.21
N ALA A 516 21.54 -8.43 -22.32
CA ALA A 516 20.89 -7.80 -23.46
C ALA A 516 21.30 -6.30 -23.62
N PRO A 517 22.59 -5.99 -23.89
CA PRO A 517 23.13 -4.63 -23.74
C PRO A 517 22.40 -3.56 -24.55
N PHE A 518 21.98 -3.90 -25.78
CA PHE A 518 21.20 -2.99 -26.62
C PHE A 518 19.87 -2.61 -25.97
N LEU A 519 19.09 -3.61 -25.52
CA LEU A 519 17.81 -3.40 -24.87
C LEU A 519 17.95 -2.50 -23.64
N TRP A 520 18.93 -2.80 -22.79
CA TRP A 520 19.15 -2.04 -21.57
C TRP A 520 19.49 -0.57 -21.86
N ASN A 521 20.36 -0.31 -22.83
CA ASN A 521 20.70 1.04 -23.23
C ASN A 521 19.53 1.78 -23.92
N HIS A 522 18.78 1.10 -24.79
CA HIS A 522 17.62 1.67 -25.49
C HIS A 522 16.54 2.11 -24.50
N MET A 523 16.22 1.25 -23.54
CA MET A 523 15.22 1.55 -22.50
C MET A 523 15.75 2.57 -21.49
N LEU A 524 17.05 2.58 -21.19
CA LEU A 524 17.66 3.62 -20.36
C LEU A 524 17.49 5.02 -20.99
N GLN A 525 17.71 5.15 -22.30
CA GLN A 525 17.51 6.40 -23.03
C GLN A 525 16.03 6.81 -23.05
N TYR A 526 15.13 5.86 -23.27
CA TYR A 526 13.69 6.06 -23.22
C TYR A 526 13.24 6.60 -21.85
N THR A 527 13.59 5.89 -20.78
CA THR A 527 13.23 6.27 -19.41
C THR A 527 13.81 7.63 -19.02
N LYS A 528 15.09 7.89 -19.33
CA LYS A 528 15.71 9.21 -19.06
C LYS A 528 15.06 10.33 -19.85
N THR A 529 14.64 10.07 -21.09
CA THR A 529 13.89 11.03 -21.91
C THR A 529 12.55 11.36 -21.27
N CYS A 530 11.78 10.37 -20.83
CA CYS A 530 10.52 10.57 -20.11
C CYS A 530 10.74 11.36 -18.80
N ALA A 531 11.72 10.98 -17.97
CA ALA A 531 12.02 11.68 -16.71
C ALA A 531 12.47 13.13 -16.91
N ARG A 532 13.15 13.44 -18.02
CA ARG A 532 13.52 14.81 -18.40
C ARG A 532 12.29 15.68 -18.72
N LEU A 533 11.30 15.09 -19.38
CA LEU A 533 10.10 15.79 -19.87
C LEU A 533 9.04 15.96 -18.78
N PHE A 534 8.73 14.88 -18.05
CA PHE A 534 7.57 14.78 -17.15
C PHE A 534 7.98 14.84 -15.68
N ASP A 535 7.05 15.22 -14.80
CA ASP A 535 7.25 15.28 -13.33
C ASP A 535 7.10 13.94 -12.62
N GLY A 536 6.48 12.98 -13.30
CA GLY A 536 6.38 11.62 -12.85
C GLY A 536 6.33 10.60 -13.98
N ILE A 537 6.39 9.34 -13.59
CA ILE A 537 6.16 8.20 -14.46
C ILE A 537 5.06 7.30 -13.89
N ARG A 538 4.26 6.70 -14.78
CA ARG A 538 3.38 5.58 -14.45
C ARG A 538 4.03 4.29 -14.97
N LEU A 539 4.20 3.30 -14.10
CA LEU A 539 4.67 1.97 -14.44
C LEU A 539 3.48 1.15 -14.92
N ASP A 540 3.38 1.00 -16.24
CA ASP A 540 2.35 0.18 -16.88
C ASP A 540 2.59 -1.30 -16.59
N ASN A 541 1.53 -2.00 -16.19
CA ASN A 541 1.57 -3.43 -15.86
C ASN A 541 2.82 -3.82 -15.04
N CYS A 542 3.03 -3.11 -13.93
CA CYS A 542 4.26 -3.20 -13.13
C CYS A 542 4.51 -4.63 -12.62
N HIS A 543 3.44 -5.37 -12.34
CA HIS A 543 3.47 -6.76 -11.87
C HIS A 543 4.00 -7.77 -12.90
N SER A 544 4.12 -7.40 -14.19
CA SER A 544 4.74 -8.26 -15.21
C SER A 544 6.13 -7.80 -15.64
N THR A 545 6.70 -6.80 -14.95
CA THR A 545 8.07 -6.34 -15.15
C THR A 545 8.96 -6.92 -14.05
N PRO A 546 10.06 -7.63 -14.37
CA PRO A 546 10.98 -8.13 -13.35
C PRO A 546 11.47 -7.00 -12.43
N LEU A 547 11.50 -7.27 -11.13
CA LEU A 547 11.68 -6.22 -10.12
C LEU A 547 13.02 -5.49 -10.24
N HIS A 548 14.11 -6.22 -10.53
CA HIS A 548 15.44 -5.64 -10.75
C HIS A 548 15.52 -4.75 -12.00
N VAL A 549 14.71 -5.05 -13.02
CA VAL A 549 14.62 -4.25 -14.25
C VAL A 549 13.92 -2.92 -13.95
N ALA A 550 12.73 -2.99 -13.33
CA ALA A 550 12.00 -1.80 -12.94
C ALA A 550 12.82 -0.92 -11.96
N GLU A 551 13.51 -1.55 -10.99
CA GLU A 551 14.37 -0.88 -10.03
C GLU A 551 15.47 -0.07 -10.72
N TYR A 552 16.19 -0.67 -11.67
CA TYR A 552 17.25 0.00 -12.42
C TYR A 552 16.75 1.24 -13.18
N TYR A 553 15.61 1.13 -13.86
CA TYR A 553 15.08 2.24 -14.65
C TYR A 553 14.45 3.34 -13.79
N VAL A 554 13.79 3.00 -12.68
CA VAL A 554 13.27 4.01 -11.75
C VAL A 554 14.43 4.75 -11.08
N ASP A 555 15.51 4.08 -10.70
CA ASP A 555 16.72 4.73 -10.17
C ASP A 555 17.36 5.65 -11.22
N ALA A 556 17.46 5.21 -12.47
CA ALA A 556 17.95 6.04 -13.57
C ALA A 556 17.05 7.26 -13.84
N ALA A 557 15.73 7.12 -13.70
CA ALA A 557 14.77 8.22 -13.80
C ALA A 557 14.97 9.22 -12.65
N ARG A 558 15.17 8.74 -11.42
CA ARG A 558 15.44 9.57 -10.23
C ARG A 558 16.77 10.31 -10.30
N GLN A 559 17.78 9.74 -10.94
CA GLN A 559 19.04 10.46 -11.20
C GLN A 559 18.80 11.70 -12.09
N VAL A 560 17.86 11.63 -13.03
CA VAL A 560 17.46 12.78 -13.87
C VAL A 560 16.54 13.72 -13.11
N LYS A 561 15.61 13.17 -12.32
CA LYS A 561 14.61 13.93 -11.55
C LYS A 561 14.50 13.36 -10.13
N PRO A 562 15.23 13.91 -9.15
CA PRO A 562 15.22 13.37 -7.78
C PRO A 562 13.85 13.36 -7.09
N GLU A 563 12.99 14.33 -7.42
CA GLU A 563 11.62 14.45 -6.88
C GLU A 563 10.58 13.76 -7.79
N LEU A 564 10.97 12.68 -8.49
CA LEU A 564 10.09 11.99 -9.44
C LEU A 564 8.90 11.37 -8.72
N TYR A 565 7.69 11.73 -9.16
CA TYR A 565 6.47 11.06 -8.74
C TYR A 565 6.31 9.72 -9.48
N VAL A 566 6.19 8.62 -8.76
CA VAL A 566 6.07 7.28 -9.38
C VAL A 566 4.73 6.68 -9.04
N THR A 567 3.92 6.39 -10.05
CA THR A 567 2.67 5.64 -9.88
C THR A 567 2.78 4.26 -10.53
N ALA A 568 2.05 3.27 -10.04
CA ALA A 568 2.08 1.94 -10.66
C ALA A 568 0.68 1.32 -10.77
N GLU A 569 0.47 0.63 -11.87
CA GLU A 569 -0.59 -0.36 -12.01
C GLU A 569 -0.08 -1.71 -11.46
N LEU A 570 -0.53 -2.04 -10.26
CA LEU A 570 -0.02 -3.17 -9.51
C LEU A 570 -1.18 -3.91 -8.83
N PHE A 571 -1.33 -5.19 -9.20
CA PHE A 571 -2.39 -6.07 -8.72
C PHE A 571 -1.77 -7.43 -8.33
N THR A 572 -1.19 -7.52 -7.12
CA THR A 572 -0.45 -8.72 -6.69
C THR A 572 -1.28 -9.70 -5.86
N GLY A 573 -2.54 -9.38 -5.58
CA GLY A 573 -3.45 -10.21 -4.79
C GLY A 573 -3.20 -10.20 -3.29
N SER A 574 -2.13 -9.55 -2.79
CA SER A 574 -1.90 -9.34 -1.36
C SER A 574 -1.19 -8.02 -1.06
N GLU A 575 -1.52 -7.38 0.06
CA GLU A 575 -0.86 -6.12 0.49
C GLU A 575 0.63 -6.33 0.78
N ALA A 576 1.00 -7.50 1.30
CA ALA A 576 2.41 -7.84 1.56
C ALA A 576 3.24 -7.87 0.28
N THR A 577 2.71 -8.47 -0.80
CA THR A 577 3.37 -8.49 -2.11
C THR A 577 3.37 -7.10 -2.74
N ASP A 578 2.28 -6.33 -2.63
CA ASP A 578 2.25 -4.92 -3.08
C ASP A 578 3.38 -4.11 -2.40
N ASN A 579 3.56 -4.29 -1.08
CA ASN A 579 4.59 -3.60 -0.32
C ASN A 579 6.01 -3.96 -0.76
N ILE A 580 6.28 -5.20 -1.23
CA ILE A 580 7.58 -5.56 -1.80
C ILE A 580 7.90 -4.66 -3.01
N PHE A 581 6.95 -4.49 -3.93
CA PHE A 581 7.14 -3.62 -5.09
C PHE A 581 7.24 -2.15 -4.68
N VAL A 582 6.37 -1.68 -3.79
CA VAL A 582 6.37 -0.28 -3.31
C VAL A 582 7.70 0.04 -2.63
N ASN A 583 8.17 -0.83 -1.75
CA ASN A 583 9.45 -0.68 -1.05
C ASN A 583 10.60 -0.72 -2.05
N GLN A 584 10.72 -1.74 -2.89
CA GLN A 584 11.92 -1.87 -3.71
C GLN A 584 12.02 -0.79 -4.80
N LEU A 585 10.90 -0.46 -5.46
CA LEU A 585 10.85 0.54 -6.52
C LEU A 585 10.69 1.97 -5.99
N GLY A 586 10.28 2.13 -4.73
CA GLY A 586 9.87 3.41 -4.17
C GLY A 586 8.64 3.98 -4.86
N ILE A 587 7.62 3.17 -5.14
CA ILE A 587 6.39 3.68 -5.77
C ILE A 587 5.75 4.70 -4.83
N THR A 588 5.45 5.89 -5.34
CA THR A 588 4.81 6.94 -4.54
C THR A 588 3.32 6.66 -4.38
N SER A 589 2.63 6.14 -5.39
CA SER A 589 1.19 5.87 -5.29
C SER A 589 0.73 4.68 -6.13
N LEU A 590 -0.12 3.84 -5.56
CA LEU A 590 -0.76 2.73 -6.25
C LEU A 590 -2.12 3.15 -6.82
N ILE A 591 -2.38 2.76 -8.07
CA ILE A 591 -3.66 3.05 -8.70
C ILE A 591 -4.75 2.18 -8.07
N ARG A 592 -5.88 2.80 -7.75
CA ARG A 592 -7.10 2.17 -7.21
C ARG A 592 -8.30 2.70 -7.98
N GLU A 593 -9.33 1.89 -8.18
CA GLU A 593 -10.44 2.23 -9.09
C GLU A 593 -11.78 2.21 -8.33
N ALA A 594 -12.52 3.31 -8.39
CA ALA A 594 -13.85 3.40 -7.79
C ALA A 594 -14.86 2.50 -8.51
N LEU A 595 -14.68 2.25 -9.81
CA LEU A 595 -15.51 1.34 -10.59
C LEU A 595 -15.47 -0.13 -10.13
N ASN A 596 -14.44 -0.55 -9.39
CA ASN A 596 -14.38 -1.89 -8.82
C ASN A 596 -15.36 -2.09 -7.66
N ALA A 597 -15.94 -1.02 -7.11
CA ALA A 597 -17.07 -1.12 -6.20
C ALA A 597 -18.31 -1.60 -6.96
N HIS A 598 -18.85 -2.75 -6.56
CA HIS A 598 -20.05 -3.34 -7.17
C HIS A 598 -21.35 -2.76 -6.60
N ASP A 599 -21.28 -2.12 -5.44
CA ASP A 599 -22.41 -1.42 -4.82
C ASP A 599 -21.92 -0.14 -4.08
N PRO A 600 -22.84 0.73 -3.62
CA PRO A 600 -22.47 1.93 -2.89
C PRO A 600 -21.71 1.66 -1.58
N HIS A 601 -21.99 0.54 -0.89
CA HIS A 601 -21.33 0.22 0.39
C HIS A 601 -19.82 -0.03 0.18
N GLU A 602 -19.46 -0.79 -0.86
CA GLU A 602 -18.06 -1.02 -1.21
C GLU A 602 -17.34 0.26 -1.61
N GLU A 603 -18.00 1.19 -2.30
CA GLU A 603 -17.42 2.51 -2.60
C GLU A 603 -17.15 3.29 -1.30
N GLY A 604 -18.09 3.28 -0.36
CA GLY A 604 -17.92 3.80 1.00
C GLY A 604 -16.72 3.19 1.74
N ARG A 605 -16.57 1.86 1.68
CA ARG A 605 -15.46 1.13 2.29
C ARG A 605 -14.10 1.54 1.69
N LEU A 606 -14.02 1.72 0.38
CA LEU A 606 -12.80 2.18 -0.29
C LEU A 606 -12.42 3.61 0.13
N ILE A 607 -13.41 4.51 0.26
CA ILE A 607 -13.18 5.89 0.73
C ILE A 607 -12.68 5.90 2.17
N TYR A 608 -13.23 5.04 3.04
CA TYR A 608 -12.74 4.90 4.41
C TYR A 608 -11.29 4.39 4.42
N HIS A 609 -11.00 3.34 3.66
CA HIS A 609 -9.68 2.71 3.62
C HIS A 609 -8.59 3.66 3.11
N TYR A 610 -8.88 4.43 2.05
CA TYR A 610 -7.97 5.47 1.53
C TYR A 610 -8.26 6.86 2.12
N GLY A 611 -9.02 6.90 3.20
CA GLY A 611 -9.51 8.11 3.82
C GLY A 611 -8.54 8.70 4.85
N GLY A 612 -7.46 8.01 5.19
CA GLY A 612 -6.52 8.45 6.22
C GLY A 612 -7.00 8.09 7.64
N GLU A 613 -6.53 8.83 8.64
CA GLU A 613 -6.88 8.56 10.05
C GLU A 613 -8.38 8.77 10.33
N PRO A 614 -8.99 8.07 11.30
CA PRO A 614 -10.39 8.26 11.67
C PRO A 614 -10.63 9.58 12.42
N VAL A 615 -11.81 10.20 12.25
CA VAL A 615 -12.20 11.42 13.00
C VAL A 615 -12.19 11.12 14.49
N GLY A 616 -11.45 11.95 15.24
CA GLY A 616 -11.22 11.74 16.66
C GLY A 616 -9.95 10.94 16.97
N ALA A 617 -9.07 10.71 15.98
CA ALA A 617 -7.73 10.18 16.21
C ALA A 617 -6.94 11.00 17.24
N PHE A 618 -6.03 10.34 17.97
CA PHE A 618 -5.29 10.96 19.06
C PHE A 618 -4.21 11.93 18.57
N MET A 619 -4.10 13.07 19.27
CA MET A 619 -3.05 14.05 19.02
C MET A 619 -1.79 13.66 19.80
N HIS A 620 -0.68 13.48 19.11
CA HIS A 620 0.60 13.21 19.77
C HIS A 620 1.27 14.52 20.22
N PRO A 621 1.52 14.71 21.53
CA PRO A 621 2.06 15.96 22.06
C PRO A 621 3.58 16.12 21.90
N SER A 622 4.25 15.14 21.27
CA SER A 622 5.71 15.06 21.15
C SER A 622 6.15 15.16 19.69
N ASP A 623 7.25 15.88 19.45
CA ASP A 623 7.95 15.93 18.16
C ASP A 623 8.62 14.59 17.81
N VAL A 624 8.75 13.70 18.81
CA VAL A 624 9.24 12.32 18.67
C VAL A 624 8.04 11.37 18.71
N LYS A 625 7.81 10.64 17.62
CA LYS A 625 6.73 9.64 17.48
C LYS A 625 7.31 8.28 17.04
N PRO A 626 6.67 7.15 17.37
CA PRO A 626 7.02 5.87 16.75
C PRO A 626 6.81 5.92 15.23
N LEU A 627 7.67 5.23 14.49
CA LEU A 627 7.48 4.95 13.06
C LEU A 627 6.67 3.65 12.94
N VAL A 628 5.40 3.79 12.59
CA VAL A 628 4.49 2.64 12.41
C VAL A 628 4.34 2.30 10.93
N PRO A 629 4.06 1.02 10.59
CA PRO A 629 3.73 0.65 9.22
C PRO A 629 2.52 1.44 8.71
N SER A 630 2.61 1.90 7.47
CA SER A 630 1.55 2.62 6.75
C SER A 630 1.07 1.81 5.55
N ILE A 631 -0.16 2.07 5.09
CA ILE A 631 -0.61 1.56 3.79
C ILE A 631 0.04 2.35 2.64
N ALA A 632 0.14 1.73 1.46
CA ALA A 632 0.60 2.42 0.27
C ALA A 632 -0.33 3.59 -0.08
N HIS A 633 0.22 4.75 -0.41
CA HIS A 633 -0.59 5.89 -0.86
C HIS A 633 -1.41 5.50 -2.08
N ALA A 634 -2.67 5.89 -2.13
CA ALA A 634 -3.53 5.61 -3.27
C ALA A 634 -3.52 6.78 -4.27
N LEU A 635 -3.61 6.43 -5.55
CA LEU A 635 -4.18 7.28 -6.60
C LEU A 635 -5.56 6.70 -6.94
N PHE A 636 -6.59 7.24 -6.30
CA PHE A 636 -7.96 6.75 -6.39
C PHE A 636 -8.69 7.36 -7.59
N MET A 637 -8.92 6.55 -8.60
CA MET A 637 -9.45 6.96 -9.89
C MET A 637 -10.96 6.75 -9.93
N ASP A 638 -11.73 7.77 -10.36
CA ASP A 638 -13.16 7.58 -10.68
C ASP A 638 -13.31 6.47 -11.72
N VAL A 639 -12.47 6.55 -12.76
CA VAL A 639 -12.39 5.63 -13.89
C VAL A 639 -10.98 5.66 -14.49
N THR A 640 -10.41 4.49 -14.75
CA THR A 640 -9.15 4.36 -15.49
C THR A 640 -9.42 4.25 -16.99
N HIS A 641 -8.39 4.38 -17.80
CA HIS A 641 -8.55 4.34 -19.26
C HIS A 641 -8.79 2.91 -19.79
N ASP A 642 -8.56 1.89 -18.96
CA ASP A 642 -8.84 0.48 -19.27
C ASP A 642 -10.26 0.05 -18.90
N ASN A 643 -10.91 0.79 -17.98
CA ASN A 643 -12.27 0.49 -17.59
C ASN A 643 -13.27 0.75 -18.74
N PRO A 644 -14.37 -0.02 -18.84
CA PRO A 644 -15.49 0.35 -19.71
C PRO A 644 -16.06 1.71 -19.31
N SER A 645 -16.85 2.33 -20.19
CA SER A 645 -17.49 3.59 -19.79
C SER A 645 -18.40 3.33 -18.59
N PRO A 646 -18.30 4.13 -17.50
CA PRO A 646 -19.14 3.97 -16.32
C PRO A 646 -20.62 3.94 -16.66
N PHE A 647 -21.03 4.63 -17.72
CA PHE A 647 -22.44 4.75 -18.13
C PHE A 647 -22.95 3.51 -18.89
N GLN A 648 -22.12 2.49 -19.07
CA GLN A 648 -22.50 1.16 -19.56
C GLN A 648 -22.78 0.18 -18.41
N VAL A 649 -22.20 0.43 -17.23
CA VAL A 649 -22.24 -0.47 -16.06
C VAL A 649 -22.93 0.14 -14.84
N ARG A 650 -23.04 1.47 -14.79
CA ARG A 650 -23.74 2.26 -13.78
C ARG A 650 -24.67 3.28 -14.45
N SER A 651 -25.50 3.97 -13.65
CA SER A 651 -26.29 5.09 -14.17
C SER A 651 -25.42 6.31 -14.47
N VAL A 652 -25.83 7.10 -15.47
CA VAL A 652 -25.27 8.44 -15.70
C VAL A 652 -25.47 9.38 -14.50
N TYR A 653 -26.52 9.20 -13.71
CA TYR A 653 -26.81 10.02 -12.52
C TYR A 653 -25.80 9.79 -11.38
N ASP A 654 -25.08 8.68 -11.39
CA ASP A 654 -24.04 8.34 -10.40
C ASP A 654 -22.78 9.20 -10.55
N ALA A 655 -22.54 9.74 -11.75
CA ALA A 655 -21.28 10.40 -12.11
C ALA A 655 -20.85 11.48 -11.13
N ILE A 656 -21.81 12.28 -10.65
CA ILE A 656 -21.52 13.38 -9.73
C ILE A 656 -21.31 12.89 -8.28
N ALA A 657 -22.05 11.87 -7.88
CA ALA A 657 -21.97 11.28 -6.54
C ALA A 657 -20.63 10.57 -6.35
N SER A 658 -20.27 9.63 -7.23
CA SER A 658 -18.97 8.96 -7.20
C SER A 658 -17.82 9.96 -7.32
N ALA A 659 -17.91 10.95 -8.22
CA ALA A 659 -16.91 12.01 -8.33
C ALA A 659 -16.69 12.78 -7.02
N GLY A 660 -17.77 13.12 -6.32
CA GLY A 660 -17.71 13.82 -5.03
C GLY A 660 -17.12 12.93 -3.94
N LEU A 661 -17.55 11.68 -3.88
CA LEU A 661 -17.09 10.67 -2.94
C LEU A 661 -15.59 10.37 -3.08
N VAL A 662 -15.11 10.14 -4.30
CA VAL A 662 -13.67 9.96 -4.59
C VAL A 662 -12.88 11.20 -4.18
N SER A 663 -13.39 12.41 -4.44
CA SER A 663 -12.74 13.67 -4.05
C SER A 663 -12.59 13.83 -2.54
N MET A 664 -13.44 13.16 -1.75
CA MET A 664 -13.37 13.18 -0.30
C MET A 664 -12.40 12.16 0.29
N ALA A 665 -11.75 11.31 -0.50
CA ALA A 665 -10.66 10.45 -0.03
C ALA A 665 -9.41 11.27 0.34
N CYS A 666 -8.61 10.79 1.30
CA CYS A 666 -7.36 11.45 1.73
C CYS A 666 -6.17 10.81 1.03
N CYS A 667 -6.18 10.96 -0.29
CA CYS A 667 -5.18 10.42 -1.17
C CYS A 667 -5.21 11.18 -2.51
N ALA A 668 -4.27 10.89 -3.39
CA ALA A 668 -4.36 11.39 -4.76
C ALA A 668 -5.65 10.88 -5.41
N THR A 669 -6.30 11.72 -6.20
CA THR A 669 -7.51 11.36 -6.96
C THR A 669 -7.26 11.50 -8.44
N GLY A 670 -8.05 10.82 -9.26
CA GLY A 670 -7.97 11.04 -10.70
C GLY A 670 -9.14 10.53 -11.50
N SER A 671 -9.10 10.80 -12.80
CA SER A 671 -10.14 10.39 -13.74
C SER A 671 -9.57 10.27 -15.14
N SER A 672 -10.24 9.51 -16.01
CA SER A 672 -9.89 9.46 -17.43
C SER A 672 -10.78 10.41 -18.22
N ARG A 673 -10.16 11.18 -19.11
CA ARG A 673 -10.88 12.14 -19.94
C ARG A 673 -11.97 11.46 -20.76
N GLY A 674 -13.16 12.02 -20.73
CA GLY A 674 -14.40 11.42 -21.22
C GLY A 674 -15.40 11.11 -20.11
N TYR A 675 -14.94 10.90 -18.87
CA TYR A 675 -15.83 10.77 -17.71
C TYR A 675 -16.57 12.07 -17.43
N ASP A 676 -15.82 13.16 -17.29
CA ASP A 676 -16.36 14.49 -17.00
C ASP A 676 -17.33 14.96 -18.08
N GLU A 677 -17.03 14.65 -19.35
CA GLU A 677 -17.85 14.99 -20.51
C GLU A 677 -19.03 14.01 -20.74
N LEU A 678 -19.20 12.98 -19.89
CA LEU A 678 -20.22 11.93 -19.98
C LEU A 678 -20.18 11.13 -21.31
N VAL A 679 -19.02 10.62 -21.71
CA VAL A 679 -18.85 9.79 -22.91
C VAL A 679 -19.44 8.38 -22.68
N PRO A 680 -20.51 7.98 -23.38
CA PRO A 680 -21.29 6.77 -23.05
C PRO A 680 -20.68 5.45 -23.56
N HIS A 681 -19.54 5.52 -24.25
CA HIS A 681 -18.85 4.35 -24.80
C HIS A 681 -17.39 4.34 -24.35
N HIS A 682 -16.81 3.14 -24.27
CA HIS A 682 -15.41 2.98 -23.90
C HIS A 682 -14.46 3.66 -24.91
N ILE A 683 -13.54 4.49 -24.40
CA ILE A 683 -12.50 5.18 -25.17
C ILE A 683 -11.30 4.24 -25.28
N HIS A 684 -11.39 3.30 -26.21
CA HIS A 684 -10.51 2.14 -26.25
C HIS A 684 -9.08 2.49 -26.69
N VAL A 685 -8.09 2.03 -25.91
CA VAL A 685 -6.65 2.30 -26.15
C VAL A 685 -6.12 1.86 -27.52
N VAL A 686 -6.78 0.89 -28.17
CA VAL A 686 -6.51 0.41 -29.54
C VAL A 686 -7.44 1.06 -30.55
N LYS A 687 -8.76 0.90 -30.38
CA LYS A 687 -9.75 1.19 -31.43
C LYS A 687 -10.13 2.67 -31.58
N GLU A 688 -9.89 3.51 -30.58
CA GLU A 688 -10.21 4.93 -30.69
C GLU A 688 -9.15 5.65 -31.55
N ASP A 689 -9.62 6.34 -32.59
CA ASP A 689 -8.84 7.11 -33.55
C ASP A 689 -9.26 8.58 -33.61
N ARG A 690 -10.35 8.94 -32.93
CA ARG A 690 -10.86 10.30 -32.88
C ARG A 690 -10.08 11.16 -31.88
N ARG A 691 -10.22 12.46 -32.07
CA ARG A 691 -9.55 13.47 -31.25
C ARG A 691 -10.44 13.90 -30.09
N TYR A 692 -9.84 14.28 -28.96
CA TYR A 692 -10.62 14.89 -27.87
C TYR A 692 -11.27 16.20 -28.30
N LEU A 693 -12.18 16.77 -27.51
CA LEU A 693 -12.64 18.14 -27.79
C LEU A 693 -11.63 19.17 -27.23
N SER A 694 -11.66 20.41 -27.69
CA SER A 694 -10.79 21.50 -27.23
C SER A 694 -11.54 22.43 -26.28
N TRP A 695 -10.84 23.19 -25.45
CA TRP A 695 -11.45 24.31 -24.75
C TRP A 695 -11.73 25.46 -25.73
N PRO A 696 -12.85 26.21 -25.62
CA PRO A 696 -13.18 27.30 -26.53
C PRO A 696 -12.07 28.33 -26.66
N ASN A 697 -11.59 28.56 -27.88
CA ASN A 697 -10.55 29.54 -28.19
C ASN A 697 -10.95 30.37 -29.42
N LYS A 698 -11.18 31.68 -29.23
CA LYS A 698 -11.59 32.61 -30.29
C LYS A 698 -10.57 32.75 -31.42
N LYS A 699 -9.30 32.39 -31.19
CA LYS A 699 -8.22 32.42 -32.19
C LYS A 699 -8.05 31.09 -32.93
N SER A 700 -8.73 30.03 -32.50
CA SER A 700 -8.62 28.71 -33.10
C SER A 700 -9.35 28.63 -34.44
N LYS A 701 -8.78 27.88 -35.38
CA LYS A 701 -9.38 27.61 -36.71
C LYS A 701 -10.28 26.36 -36.71
N LEU A 702 -10.44 25.71 -35.55
CA LEU A 702 -11.26 24.51 -35.44
C LEU A 702 -12.76 24.85 -35.58
N LYS A 703 -13.55 23.87 -36.07
CA LYS A 703 -15.02 23.98 -36.19
C LYS A 703 -15.65 24.14 -34.81
N GLY A 704 -16.84 24.75 -34.73
CA GLY A 704 -17.57 24.94 -33.47
C GLY A 704 -17.88 23.64 -32.72
N THR A 705 -18.01 22.51 -33.43
CA THR A 705 -18.23 21.17 -32.84
C THR A 705 -16.97 20.56 -32.21
N ALA A 706 -15.80 21.19 -32.39
CA ALA A 706 -14.53 20.74 -31.83
C ALA A 706 -14.30 21.23 -30.40
N PHE A 707 -15.29 21.85 -29.75
CA PHE A 707 -15.14 22.50 -28.45
C PHE A 707 -16.06 21.92 -27.38
N VAL A 708 -15.53 21.75 -26.17
CA VAL A 708 -16.29 21.45 -24.94
C VAL A 708 -16.92 22.74 -24.43
N LYS A 709 -18.14 22.66 -23.88
CA LYS A 709 -18.79 23.72 -23.11
C LYS A 709 -18.64 23.45 -21.62
N GLU A 710 -18.61 24.49 -20.81
CA GLU A 710 -18.57 24.35 -19.34
C GLU A 710 -19.79 23.60 -18.79
N SER A 711 -20.94 23.67 -19.49
CA SER A 711 -22.18 22.96 -19.17
C SER A 711 -22.21 21.50 -19.65
N ASP A 712 -21.18 21.03 -20.37
CA ASP A 712 -21.15 19.64 -20.84
C ASP A 712 -20.83 18.69 -19.68
N GLY A 713 -21.65 17.64 -19.55
CA GLY A 713 -21.48 16.63 -18.52
C GLY A 713 -21.42 17.19 -17.11
N ILE A 714 -20.42 16.75 -16.34
CA ILE A 714 -20.14 17.18 -14.96
C ILE A 714 -18.93 18.12 -14.86
N VAL A 715 -18.42 18.65 -15.99
CA VAL A 715 -17.22 19.50 -16.05
C VAL A 715 -17.28 20.67 -15.05
N SER A 716 -18.41 21.39 -15.00
CA SER A 716 -18.60 22.52 -14.07
C SER A 716 -18.66 22.12 -12.59
N ALA A 717 -19.08 20.88 -12.31
CA ALA A 717 -19.26 20.34 -10.96
C ALA A 717 -17.98 19.75 -10.37
N LYS A 718 -17.06 19.28 -11.22
CA LYS A 718 -15.77 18.71 -10.78
C LYS A 718 -14.85 19.78 -10.17
N LYS A 719 -14.88 21.00 -10.71
CA LYS A 719 -14.00 22.10 -10.30
C LYS A 719 -14.12 22.48 -8.81
N PRO A 720 -15.32 22.74 -8.25
CA PRO A 720 -15.48 22.96 -6.81
C PRO A 720 -14.97 21.79 -5.94
N SER A 721 -15.16 20.56 -6.42
CA SER A 721 -14.82 19.34 -5.67
C SER A 721 -13.33 19.03 -5.66
N MET A 722 -12.54 19.49 -6.64
CA MET A 722 -11.14 19.06 -6.79
C MET A 722 -10.12 20.19 -6.76
N SER A 723 -10.51 21.44 -7.01
CA SER A 723 -9.52 22.51 -7.16
C SER A 723 -8.73 22.76 -5.87
N TYR A 724 -7.40 22.65 -5.95
CA TYR A 724 -6.50 22.92 -4.81
C TYR A 724 -6.45 24.41 -4.41
N THR A 725 -6.81 25.34 -5.29
CA THR A 725 -6.70 26.79 -5.01
C THR A 725 -7.95 27.40 -4.36
N ASP A 726 -9.11 26.81 -4.62
CA ASP A 726 -10.43 27.39 -4.28
C ASP A 726 -11.50 26.33 -4.00
N GLY A 727 -11.19 25.04 -4.20
CA GLY A 727 -12.09 23.92 -3.96
C GLY A 727 -11.78 23.12 -2.70
N LEU A 728 -12.27 21.88 -2.68
CA LEU A 728 -12.19 20.97 -1.54
C LEU A 728 -10.77 20.77 -1.03
N GLY A 729 -9.79 20.58 -1.92
CA GLY A 729 -8.40 20.32 -1.53
C GLY A 729 -7.78 21.46 -0.71
N ARG A 730 -8.20 22.72 -0.94
CA ARG A 730 -7.80 23.84 -0.08
C ARG A 730 -8.44 23.77 1.30
N ARG A 731 -9.75 23.51 1.35
CA ARG A 731 -10.55 23.49 2.57
C ARG A 731 -10.25 22.28 3.46
N ILE A 732 -9.85 21.17 2.84
CA ILE A 732 -9.45 19.94 3.52
C ILE A 732 -7.96 19.98 3.90
N TYR A 733 -7.04 20.31 2.98
CA TYR A 733 -5.59 20.06 3.20
C TYR A 733 -4.71 21.31 3.30
N ALA A 734 -4.95 22.36 2.51
CA ALA A 734 -4.11 23.56 2.62
C ALA A 734 -4.27 24.28 3.97
N ASP A 735 -5.40 24.00 4.64
CA ASP A 735 -5.73 24.54 5.93
C ASP A 735 -5.39 23.60 7.11
N VAL A 736 -4.91 22.37 6.88
CA VAL A 736 -4.79 21.30 7.88
C VAL A 736 -3.67 20.31 7.52
N ALA A 737 -2.81 19.92 8.46
CA ALA A 737 -1.98 18.73 8.28
C ALA A 737 -2.84 17.48 8.57
N GLU A 738 -2.99 16.58 7.59
CA GLU A 738 -3.61 15.24 7.71
C GLU A 738 -5.02 15.21 8.36
N PRO A 739 -6.08 15.64 7.67
CA PRO A 739 -7.42 15.74 8.25
C PRO A 739 -8.13 14.38 8.31
N PRO A 740 -8.51 13.90 9.50
CA PRO A 740 -9.14 12.60 9.63
C PRO A 740 -10.53 12.49 8.94
N VAL A 741 -10.92 11.25 8.60
CA VAL A 741 -12.17 10.87 7.90
C VAL A 741 -13.18 10.19 8.81
N TYR A 742 -14.46 10.44 8.55
CA TYR A 742 -15.54 9.58 9.00
C TYR A 742 -16.48 9.33 7.83
N VAL A 743 -16.77 8.06 7.57
CA VAL A 743 -17.65 7.61 6.49
C VAL A 743 -18.90 7.00 7.14
N ASP A 744 -20.04 7.58 6.84
CA ASP A 744 -21.34 7.13 7.34
C ASP A 744 -22.25 6.78 6.17
N GLN A 745 -22.84 5.58 6.19
CA GLN A 745 -23.83 5.15 5.21
C GLN A 745 -25.22 5.32 5.83
N ILE A 746 -25.83 6.48 5.59
CA ILE A 746 -27.10 6.90 6.20
C ILE A 746 -28.28 6.12 5.61
N HIS A 747 -28.16 5.74 4.33
CA HIS A 747 -29.10 4.91 3.60
C HIS A 747 -28.32 4.09 2.57
N HIS A 748 -28.89 3.02 2.00
CA HIS A 748 -28.20 2.15 1.04
C HIS A 748 -27.46 2.94 -0.05
N ASP A 749 -28.10 3.96 -0.63
CA ASP A 749 -27.54 4.80 -1.70
C ASP A 749 -27.02 6.17 -1.22
N VAL A 750 -26.96 6.43 0.09
CA VAL A 750 -26.60 7.76 0.63
C VAL A 750 -25.45 7.65 1.61
N HIS A 751 -24.35 8.33 1.27
CA HIS A 751 -23.17 8.43 2.10
C HIS A 751 -22.97 9.86 2.61
N ALA A 752 -22.58 9.99 3.88
CA ALA A 752 -22.02 11.21 4.42
C ALA A 752 -20.55 11.03 4.77
N ILE A 753 -19.69 11.82 4.16
CA ILE A 753 -18.25 11.83 4.41
C ILE A 753 -17.91 13.09 5.20
N THR A 754 -17.37 12.92 6.40
CA THR A 754 -16.97 14.01 7.28
C THR A 754 -15.46 14.11 7.34
N ARG A 755 -14.96 15.33 7.18
CA ARG A 755 -13.54 15.71 7.24
C ARG A 755 -13.36 16.75 8.31
N HIS A 756 -12.51 16.50 9.30
CA HIS A 756 -12.32 17.42 10.42
C HIS A 756 -10.88 17.96 10.48
N CYS A 757 -10.76 19.27 10.65
CA CYS A 757 -9.53 19.95 11.03
C CYS A 757 -9.52 20.18 12.54
N PRO A 758 -8.67 19.48 13.30
CA PRO A 758 -8.57 19.70 14.75
C PRO A 758 -8.06 21.10 15.09
N ASP A 759 -7.00 21.57 14.42
CA ASP A 759 -6.35 22.85 14.72
C ASP A 759 -7.25 24.08 14.49
N LYS A 760 -7.91 24.13 13.33
CA LYS A 760 -8.80 25.24 12.96
C LYS A 760 -10.24 25.02 13.39
N ARG A 761 -10.56 23.86 13.96
CA ARG A 761 -11.90 23.53 14.45
C ARG A 761 -12.96 23.65 13.35
N LYS A 762 -12.58 23.27 12.13
CA LYS A 762 -13.43 23.30 10.94
C LYS A 762 -13.77 21.89 10.51
N THR A 763 -15.00 21.69 10.05
CA THR A 763 -15.44 20.40 9.51
C THR A 763 -16.09 20.62 8.16
N VAL A 764 -15.74 19.78 7.20
CA VAL A 764 -16.40 19.69 5.90
C VAL A 764 -17.19 18.38 5.85
N VAL A 765 -18.46 18.44 5.47
CA VAL A 765 -19.32 17.25 5.33
C VAL A 765 -19.84 17.18 3.91
N LEU A 766 -19.54 16.11 3.19
CA LEU A 766 -20.16 15.77 1.91
C LEU A 766 -21.34 14.84 2.18
N VAL A 767 -22.51 15.09 1.61
CA VAL A 767 -23.58 14.12 1.51
C VAL A 767 -23.81 13.82 0.03
N ALA A 768 -23.65 12.56 -0.36
CA ALA A 768 -23.76 12.12 -1.74
C ALA A 768 -24.81 11.02 -1.86
N HIS A 769 -25.75 11.22 -2.79
CA HIS A 769 -26.72 10.21 -3.17
C HIS A 769 -26.26 9.52 -4.46
N SER A 770 -25.74 8.30 -4.33
CA SER A 770 -25.30 7.45 -5.44
C SER A 770 -26.49 6.91 -6.24
N ALA A 771 -26.24 6.52 -7.48
CA ALA A 771 -27.24 5.95 -8.38
C ALA A 771 -26.62 4.82 -9.22
N PHE A 772 -26.18 3.75 -8.57
CA PHE A 772 -25.50 2.63 -9.27
C PHE A 772 -26.38 2.02 -10.37
N HIS A 773 -27.70 2.06 -10.20
CA HIS A 773 -28.67 1.66 -11.21
C HIS A 773 -29.47 2.87 -11.69
N ASN A 774 -30.00 2.80 -12.92
CA ASN A 774 -30.88 3.85 -13.42
C ASN A 774 -32.11 3.97 -12.51
N PRO A 775 -32.41 5.18 -11.98
CA PRO A 775 -33.64 5.39 -11.23
C PRO A 775 -34.86 5.08 -12.11
N SER A 776 -35.96 4.66 -11.50
CA SER A 776 -37.25 4.53 -12.19
C SER A 776 -37.64 5.89 -12.81
N GLU A 777 -38.42 5.89 -13.90
CA GLU A 777 -38.74 7.12 -14.63
C GLU A 777 -39.37 8.21 -13.75
N ASP A 778 -40.12 7.82 -12.72
CA ASP A 778 -40.70 8.72 -11.73
C ASP A 778 -39.67 9.29 -10.74
N LEU A 779 -38.53 8.65 -10.54
CA LEU A 779 -37.44 9.12 -9.67
C LEU A 779 -36.30 9.78 -10.45
N GLN A 780 -36.35 9.82 -11.79
CA GLN A 780 -35.31 10.47 -12.59
C GLN A 780 -35.39 12.00 -12.50
N PRO A 781 -34.28 12.69 -12.16
CA PRO A 781 -34.21 14.14 -12.19
C PRO A 781 -34.31 14.69 -13.61
N THR A 782 -35.23 15.63 -13.84
CA THR A 782 -35.35 16.37 -15.10
C THR A 782 -35.39 17.86 -14.86
N MET A 783 -35.15 18.67 -15.91
CA MET A 783 -35.26 20.13 -15.81
C MET A 783 -36.61 20.61 -15.26
N HIS A 784 -37.70 19.89 -15.57
CA HIS A 784 -39.06 20.19 -15.10
C HIS A 784 -39.39 19.53 -13.75
N LYS A 785 -38.69 18.45 -13.40
CA LYS A 785 -38.86 17.68 -12.15
C LYS A 785 -37.54 17.60 -11.38
N GLN A 786 -37.20 18.72 -10.74
CA GLN A 786 -36.01 18.82 -9.88
C GLN A 786 -36.27 18.28 -8.46
N LYS A 787 -37.55 18.18 -8.05
CA LYS A 787 -37.94 17.68 -6.72
C LYS A 787 -38.28 16.18 -6.80
N ILE A 788 -37.51 15.36 -6.08
CA ILE A 788 -37.70 13.91 -6.00
C ILE A 788 -37.82 13.54 -4.54
N ASN A 789 -39.05 13.32 -4.05
CA ASN A 789 -39.25 12.91 -2.67
C ASN A 789 -38.85 11.45 -2.52
N MET A 790 -37.79 11.20 -1.75
CA MET A 790 -37.39 9.85 -1.37
C MET A 790 -37.82 9.56 0.06
N ASN A 791 -38.61 8.50 0.21
CA ASN A 791 -39.10 8.05 1.52
C ASN A 791 -38.04 7.17 2.19
N GLY A 792 -37.87 7.31 3.50
CA GLY A 792 -37.06 6.38 4.29
C GLY A 792 -35.58 6.76 4.47
N ILE A 793 -35.11 7.89 3.94
CA ILE A 793 -33.79 8.43 4.27
C ILE A 793 -33.87 9.09 5.65
N PRO A 794 -33.17 8.59 6.69
CA PRO A 794 -33.17 9.24 7.99
C PRO A 794 -32.43 10.57 7.93
N PRO A 795 -32.79 11.55 8.77
CA PRO A 795 -32.09 12.82 8.78
C PRO A 795 -30.69 12.68 9.39
N LEU A 796 -29.72 13.40 8.82
CA LEU A 796 -28.35 13.46 9.32
C LEU A 796 -28.25 14.45 10.48
N THR A 797 -27.72 14.00 11.60
CA THR A 797 -27.49 14.87 12.76
C THR A 797 -26.06 15.40 12.75
N ILE A 798 -25.90 16.70 12.51
CA ILE A 798 -24.60 17.39 12.50
C ILE A 798 -24.49 18.25 13.77
N PRO A 799 -23.63 17.90 14.75
CA PRO A 799 -23.40 18.77 15.91
C PRO A 799 -22.71 20.08 15.49
N GLY A 800 -22.83 21.15 16.28
CA GLY A 800 -22.29 22.51 16.14
C GLY A 800 -22.99 23.43 15.13
N GLU A 801 -22.32 24.51 14.69
CA GLU A 801 -22.91 25.55 13.84
C GLU A 801 -22.50 25.37 12.37
N ILE A 802 -23.49 25.20 11.48
CA ILE A 802 -23.26 25.13 10.03
C ILE A 802 -23.15 26.56 9.48
N ASN A 803 -22.01 26.87 8.86
CA ASN A 803 -21.70 28.19 8.33
C ASN A 803 -22.35 28.42 6.96
N GLU A 804 -22.07 27.52 6.01
CA GLU A 804 -22.57 27.63 4.64
C GLU A 804 -22.70 26.24 3.98
N ILE A 805 -23.48 26.18 2.91
CA ILE A 805 -23.38 25.13 1.89
C ILE A 805 -22.36 25.61 0.86
N ILE A 806 -21.21 24.94 0.80
CA ILE A 806 -20.12 25.23 -0.13
C ILE A 806 -20.63 25.06 -1.57
N PHE A 807 -21.26 23.93 -1.86
CA PHE A 807 -22.01 23.72 -3.09
C PHE A 807 -23.10 22.66 -2.92
N GLU A 808 -24.15 22.77 -3.73
CA GLU A 808 -25.13 21.72 -3.99
C GLU A 808 -25.18 21.48 -5.50
N ALA A 809 -25.22 20.20 -5.91
CA ALA A 809 -25.19 19.83 -7.31
C ALA A 809 -26.08 18.62 -7.63
N MET A 810 -26.74 18.68 -8.79
CA MET A 810 -27.62 17.61 -9.28
C MET A 810 -27.51 17.48 -10.79
N LEU A 811 -27.36 16.25 -11.29
CA LEU A 811 -27.44 15.96 -12.71
C LEU A 811 -28.90 15.78 -13.13
N VAL A 812 -29.37 16.54 -14.13
CA VAL A 812 -30.74 16.47 -14.64
C VAL A 812 -30.77 16.21 -16.14
N LYS A 813 -31.81 15.49 -16.59
CA LYS A 813 -32.08 15.30 -18.02
C LYS A 813 -32.81 16.51 -18.63
N LYS A 814 -32.35 16.95 -19.80
CA LYS A 814 -32.94 18.05 -20.59
C LYS A 814 -34.22 17.59 -21.31
N PRO A 815 -35.22 18.48 -21.45
CA PRO A 815 -36.40 18.18 -22.28
C PRO A 815 -36.00 18.06 -23.75
N ASP A 816 -36.71 17.20 -24.48
CA ASP A 816 -36.54 16.99 -25.94
C ASP A 816 -35.11 16.68 -26.40
N SER A 817 -34.30 16.10 -25.51
CA SER A 817 -32.92 15.72 -25.83
C SER A 817 -32.90 14.59 -26.86
N LYS A 818 -32.17 14.77 -27.96
CA LYS A 818 -31.91 13.70 -28.93
C LYS A 818 -31.08 12.59 -28.30
N ASP A 819 -31.28 11.37 -28.80
CA ASP A 819 -30.40 10.25 -28.50
C ASP A 819 -28.94 10.57 -28.86
N PHE A 820 -28.03 9.92 -28.15
CA PHE A 820 -26.60 10.10 -28.39
C PHE A 820 -26.23 9.71 -29.82
N SER A 821 -25.52 10.61 -30.50
CA SER A 821 -24.91 10.33 -31.79
C SER A 821 -23.40 10.52 -31.69
N LYS A 822 -22.65 9.47 -32.05
CA LYS A 822 -21.20 9.45 -32.00
C LYS A 822 -20.63 10.31 -33.13
N ASP A 823 -19.86 11.35 -32.79
CA ASP A 823 -19.20 12.21 -33.77
C ASP A 823 -18.06 11.45 -34.48
N ALA A 824 -17.86 11.72 -35.76
CA ALA A 824 -16.90 11.02 -36.61
C ALA A 824 -15.45 11.47 -36.43
N GLU A 825 -15.22 12.73 -36.02
CA GLU A 825 -13.87 13.30 -35.85
C GLU A 825 -13.49 13.46 -34.37
N PHE A 826 -14.47 13.65 -33.49
CA PHE A 826 -14.27 14.02 -32.10
C PHE A 826 -14.90 13.04 -31.10
N ILE A 827 -14.27 12.92 -29.94
CA ILE A 827 -14.81 12.19 -28.80
C ILE A 827 -15.80 13.13 -28.08
N ASN A 828 -17.09 12.96 -28.37
CA ASN A 828 -18.18 13.71 -27.77
C ASN A 828 -18.94 12.86 -26.73
N GLY A 829 -19.48 13.52 -25.71
CA GLY A 829 -20.31 12.88 -24.68
C GLY A 829 -21.79 13.27 -24.75
N LEU A 830 -22.54 12.83 -23.75
CA LEU A 830 -23.99 13.02 -23.67
C LEU A 830 -24.36 14.50 -23.55
N GLN A 831 -25.16 14.99 -24.51
CA GLN A 831 -25.71 16.35 -24.49
C GLN A 831 -27.09 16.43 -23.82
N SER A 832 -27.66 15.27 -23.47
CA SER A 832 -28.99 15.11 -22.88
C SER A 832 -29.05 15.44 -21.39
N HIS A 833 -27.91 15.56 -20.71
CA HIS A 833 -27.84 15.86 -19.29
C HIS A 833 -27.08 17.16 -19.06
N GLU A 834 -27.37 17.81 -17.94
CA GLU A 834 -26.67 19.01 -17.47
C GLU A 834 -26.70 19.05 -15.95
N VAL A 835 -25.67 19.62 -15.34
CA VAL A 835 -25.62 19.81 -13.90
C VAL A 835 -26.26 21.13 -13.50
N LEU A 836 -27.20 21.07 -12.57
CA LEU A 836 -27.64 22.21 -11.79
C LEU A 836 -26.69 22.38 -10.61
N LEU A 837 -25.92 23.47 -10.60
CA LEU A 837 -24.90 23.75 -9.58
C LEU A 837 -25.17 25.09 -8.90
N GLN A 838 -25.19 25.09 -7.57
CA GLN A 838 -25.20 26.31 -6.76
C GLN A 838 -24.01 26.29 -5.79
N LYS A 839 -23.42 27.46 -5.51
CA LYS A 839 -22.22 27.60 -4.66
C LYS A 839 -22.43 28.68 -3.61
N HIS A 840 -21.82 28.52 -2.43
CA HIS A 840 -21.84 29.48 -1.32
C HIS A 840 -23.25 29.97 -0.99
N ILE A 841 -24.16 29.03 -0.73
CA ILE A 841 -25.56 29.36 -0.43
C ILE A 841 -25.86 29.19 1.07
N PRO A 842 -26.68 30.09 1.66
CA PRO A 842 -27.24 29.88 2.99
C PRO A 842 -28.17 28.66 3.03
N LEU A 843 -28.23 27.97 4.18
CA LEU A 843 -29.03 26.75 4.38
C LEU A 843 -30.50 26.88 3.97
N HIS A 844 -31.13 28.02 4.29
CA HIS A 844 -32.55 28.26 3.96
C HIS A 844 -32.82 28.41 2.45
N LYS A 845 -31.78 28.61 1.63
CA LYS A 845 -31.89 28.71 0.16
C LYS A 845 -31.61 27.38 -0.54
N SER A 846 -31.22 26.33 0.19
CA SER A 846 -30.97 25.02 -0.39
C SER A 846 -32.20 24.47 -1.09
N LYS A 847 -31.98 23.89 -2.27
CA LYS A 847 -33.02 23.17 -3.01
C LYS A 847 -33.01 21.68 -2.71
N THR A 848 -31.84 21.14 -2.38
CA THR A 848 -31.57 19.70 -2.22
C THR A 848 -31.75 19.21 -0.79
N CYS A 849 -31.58 20.06 0.24
CA CYS A 849 -31.73 19.67 1.64
C CYS A 849 -32.57 20.65 2.47
N ARG A 850 -32.95 20.23 3.68
CA ARG A 850 -33.55 21.05 4.73
C ARG A 850 -32.72 20.88 5.98
N ALA A 851 -32.23 21.96 6.57
CA ALA A 851 -31.56 21.93 7.85
C ALA A 851 -32.44 22.60 8.92
N GLU A 852 -32.59 21.95 10.08
CA GLU A 852 -33.29 22.48 11.24
C GLU A 852 -32.39 22.41 12.47
N GLN A 853 -32.30 23.51 13.22
CA GLN A 853 -31.55 23.51 14.47
C GLN A 853 -32.36 22.78 15.55
N LYS A 854 -31.76 21.75 16.16
CA LYS A 854 -32.30 21.02 17.32
C LYS A 854 -31.44 21.29 18.55
N GLY A 855 -31.99 22.02 19.52
CA GLY A 855 -31.26 22.41 20.73
C GLY A 855 -30.21 23.50 20.48
N ASN A 856 -29.29 23.70 21.43
CA ASN A 856 -28.38 24.85 21.40
C ASN A 856 -27.28 24.74 20.33
N ASN A 857 -26.91 23.53 19.88
CA ASN A 857 -25.71 23.32 19.06
C ASN A 857 -25.78 22.05 18.20
N THR A 858 -26.92 21.74 17.61
CA THR A 858 -27.06 20.59 16.69
C THR A 858 -28.01 20.93 15.56
N PHE A 859 -27.69 20.49 14.34
CA PHE A 859 -28.55 20.59 13.17
C PHE A 859 -29.00 19.20 12.73
N GLU A 860 -30.26 19.09 12.38
CA GLU A 860 -30.84 17.95 11.70
C GLU A 860 -30.99 18.31 10.22
N VAL A 861 -30.27 17.61 9.34
CA VAL A 861 -30.28 17.83 7.89
C VAL A 861 -31.05 16.69 7.23
N SER A 862 -32.21 17.00 6.66
CA SER A 862 -33.01 16.08 5.86
C SER A 862 -32.76 16.32 4.37
N LEU A 863 -32.41 15.27 3.65
CA LEU A 863 -32.28 15.32 2.19
C LEU A 863 -33.67 15.37 1.55
N ARG A 864 -33.81 16.19 0.51
CA ARG A 864 -35.05 16.35 -0.26
C ARG A 864 -34.96 15.71 -1.65
N GLN A 865 -33.76 15.52 -2.20
CA GLN A 865 -33.51 15.18 -3.61
C GLN A 865 -32.22 14.36 -3.77
N LEU A 866 -32.10 13.67 -4.92
CA LEU A 866 -30.84 13.12 -5.41
C LEU A 866 -29.85 14.24 -5.69
N GLY A 867 -28.64 14.15 -5.16
CA GLY A 867 -27.62 15.17 -5.34
C GLY A 867 -26.42 15.01 -4.44
N VAL A 868 -25.50 15.97 -4.58
CA VAL A 868 -24.28 16.08 -3.79
C VAL A 868 -24.27 17.43 -3.11
N ASP A 869 -24.16 17.43 -1.79
CA ASP A 869 -24.12 18.63 -0.97
C ASP A 869 -22.85 18.65 -0.12
N LEU A 870 -22.21 19.81 -0.02
CA LEU A 870 -21.01 20.00 0.79
C LEU A 870 -21.20 21.16 1.76
N TYR A 871 -21.00 20.92 3.06
CA TYR A 871 -21.20 21.90 4.13
C TYR A 871 -19.88 22.25 4.82
N GLU A 872 -19.72 23.49 5.31
CA GLU A 872 -18.65 23.84 6.26
C GLU A 872 -19.25 24.19 7.63
N LYS A 873 -18.62 23.68 8.68
CA LYS A 873 -19.01 23.88 10.08
C LYS A 873 -17.81 24.40 10.89
N ARG A 874 -18.08 25.26 11.87
CA ARG A 874 -17.11 25.71 12.89
C ARG A 874 -17.48 25.16 14.27
N SER A 875 -16.50 24.74 15.09
CA SER A 875 -16.75 24.52 16.52
C SER A 875 -16.50 25.79 17.34
N GLY A 876 -17.39 26.08 18.29
CA GLY A 876 -17.36 27.26 19.13
C GLY A 876 -16.38 27.12 20.31
N SER A 877 -15.54 28.15 20.47
CA SER A 877 -14.88 28.66 21.70
C SER A 877 -13.47 29.19 21.36
N GLN A 878 -13.20 30.46 21.70
CA GLN A 878 -12.01 31.23 21.30
C GLN A 878 -11.01 31.44 22.45
N GLU A 879 -11.13 30.69 23.54
CA GLU A 879 -10.30 30.84 24.74
C GLU A 879 -9.31 29.66 24.86
N SER A 880 -8.06 29.80 24.40
CA SER A 880 -7.04 28.75 24.65
C SER A 880 -5.62 29.24 24.99
N TYR A 881 -5.36 30.56 25.03
CA TYR A 881 -4.00 31.07 25.30
C TYR A 881 -3.80 31.65 26.70
N LYS A 882 -4.86 32.15 27.37
CA LYS A 882 -4.76 32.67 28.75
C LYS A 882 -4.59 31.56 29.80
N THR A 883 -4.97 30.33 29.48
CA THR A 883 -5.02 29.18 30.40
C THR A 883 -3.69 28.44 30.56
N ILE A 884 -2.71 28.64 29.66
CA ILE A 884 -1.42 27.93 29.69
C ILE A 884 -0.47 28.53 30.74
N ASP A 885 -0.33 29.86 30.78
CA ASP A 885 0.50 30.55 31.78
C ASP A 885 -0.04 30.35 33.21
N GLU A 886 -1.37 30.25 33.35
CA GLU A 886 -2.03 29.90 34.62
C GLU A 886 -1.67 28.50 35.09
N LEU A 887 -1.50 27.52 34.18
CA LEU A 887 -1.22 26.13 34.52
C LEU A 887 0.19 25.95 35.11
N GLU A 888 1.20 26.60 34.53
CA GLU A 888 2.59 26.45 35.00
C GLU A 888 2.76 26.99 36.42
N ALA A 889 2.11 28.13 36.74
CA ALA A 889 2.08 28.68 38.09
C ALA A 889 1.38 27.74 39.09
N ILE A 890 0.29 27.08 38.68
CA ILE A 890 -0.41 26.09 39.51
C ILE A 890 0.50 24.88 39.80
N ILE A 891 1.13 24.31 38.76
CA ILE A 891 2.01 23.14 38.89
C ILE A 891 3.23 23.45 39.77
N ALA A 892 3.80 24.66 39.66
CA ALA A 892 4.91 25.10 40.50
C ALA A 892 4.58 25.11 42.00
N ASN A 893 3.30 25.25 42.39
CA ASN A 893 2.89 25.27 43.79
C ASN A 893 2.63 23.87 44.39
N LEU A 894 2.57 22.82 43.57
CA LEU A 894 2.31 21.45 44.05
C LEU A 894 3.51 20.88 44.81
N SER A 895 3.28 20.28 45.98
CA SER A 895 4.28 19.51 46.74
C SER A 895 4.33 18.04 46.29
N LEU A 896 5.35 17.27 46.70
CA LEU A 896 5.40 15.82 46.47
C LEU A 896 4.16 15.08 47.00
N SER A 897 3.58 15.55 48.12
CA SER A 897 2.35 14.98 48.67
C SER A 897 1.13 15.30 47.81
N ASP A 898 1.07 16.50 47.22
CA ASP A 898 0.00 16.87 46.28
C ASP A 898 0.15 16.08 44.97
N LEU A 899 1.38 15.86 44.50
CA LEU A 899 1.68 15.06 43.32
C LEU A 899 1.28 13.59 43.50
N ASN A 900 1.48 12.99 44.68
CA ASN A 900 0.97 11.64 44.98
C ASN A 900 -0.56 11.59 44.79
N ARG A 901 -1.29 12.56 45.34
CA ARG A 901 -2.75 12.68 45.16
C ARG A 901 -3.11 12.76 43.68
N VAL A 902 -2.49 13.68 42.94
CA VAL A 902 -2.83 13.93 41.53
C VAL A 902 -2.51 12.71 40.64
N LEU A 903 -1.36 12.07 40.84
CA LEU A 903 -0.84 11.03 39.94
C LEU A 903 -1.27 9.61 40.32
N TYR A 904 -1.24 9.22 41.60
CA TYR A 904 -1.32 7.81 42.00
C TYR A 904 -2.57 7.49 42.82
N ARG A 905 -2.47 7.35 44.14
CA ARG A 905 -3.52 6.87 45.07
C ARG A 905 -4.16 5.54 44.65
N ALA A 906 -3.84 4.48 45.36
CA ALA A 906 -4.54 3.21 45.23
C ALA A 906 -5.97 3.31 45.81
N ASN A 907 -6.85 2.39 45.42
CA ASN A 907 -8.25 2.39 45.89
C ASN A 907 -8.40 2.47 47.42
N PRO A 908 -7.67 1.69 48.24
CA PRO A 908 -7.79 1.79 49.70
C PRO A 908 -7.33 3.14 50.26
N GLU A 909 -6.31 3.76 49.64
CA GLU A 909 -5.80 5.06 50.09
C GLU A 909 -6.84 6.15 49.85
N GLU A 910 -7.48 6.18 48.67
CA GLU A 910 -8.52 7.15 48.35
C GLU A 910 -9.77 6.98 49.23
N GLN A 911 -10.14 5.75 49.59
CA GLN A 911 -11.25 5.47 50.50
C GLN A 911 -11.00 5.95 51.93
N ASP A 912 -9.75 5.88 52.41
CA ASP A 912 -9.35 6.28 53.77
C ASP A 912 -9.59 7.78 54.06
N ASP A 913 -9.68 8.62 53.02
CA ASP A 913 -10.01 10.04 53.18
C ASP A 913 -11.44 10.28 53.69
N GLY A 914 -12.31 9.27 53.62
CA GLY A 914 -13.68 9.34 54.13
C GLY A 914 -14.63 10.23 53.30
N ASN A 915 -14.23 10.60 52.08
CA ASN A 915 -15.04 11.42 51.16
C ASN A 915 -15.94 10.59 50.23
N GLY A 916 -16.09 9.28 50.49
CA GLY A 916 -16.84 8.36 49.63
C GLY A 916 -16.20 8.08 48.26
N GLY A 917 -14.92 8.42 48.09
CA GLY A 917 -14.16 8.20 46.87
C GLY A 917 -13.58 6.79 46.74
N GLY A 918 -13.16 6.43 45.54
CA GLY A 918 -12.54 5.14 45.21
C GLY A 918 -11.98 5.17 43.79
N VAL A 919 -11.42 4.07 43.32
CA VAL A 919 -10.87 4.00 41.96
C VAL A 919 -11.96 3.99 40.90
N TYR A 920 -11.71 4.67 39.78
CA TYR A 920 -12.65 4.68 38.66
C TYR A 920 -12.77 3.28 38.06
N VAL A 921 -13.99 2.83 37.83
CA VAL A 921 -14.30 1.53 37.22
C VAL A 921 -14.85 1.76 35.83
N LEU A 922 -14.09 1.32 34.82
CA LEU A 922 -14.56 1.32 33.45
C LEU A 922 -15.59 0.22 33.26
N PRO A 923 -16.73 0.51 32.60
CA PRO A 923 -17.61 -0.53 32.09
C PRO A 923 -16.81 -1.53 31.24
N ASP A 924 -17.03 -2.82 31.44
CA ASP A 924 -16.43 -3.94 30.68
C ASP A 924 -14.90 -4.14 30.81
N SER A 925 -14.13 -3.18 31.34
CA SER A 925 -12.67 -3.32 31.59
C SER A 925 -12.27 -3.44 33.07
N GLY A 926 -13.17 -3.06 33.99
CA GLY A 926 -12.90 -3.13 35.42
C GLY A 926 -12.21 -1.88 35.99
N ALA A 927 -11.70 -2.01 37.22
CA ALA A 927 -11.09 -0.90 37.97
C ALA A 927 -9.73 -0.49 37.38
N LEU A 928 -9.47 0.81 37.30
CA LEU A 928 -8.12 1.31 37.04
C LEU A 928 -7.17 0.92 38.19
N VAL A 929 -5.86 0.93 37.93
CA VAL A 929 -4.86 0.59 38.96
C VAL A 929 -4.73 1.70 40.02
N TYR A 930 -4.90 2.96 39.60
CA TYR A 930 -4.75 4.16 40.43
C TYR A 930 -5.94 5.10 40.22
N CYS A 931 -6.31 5.85 41.26
CA CYS A 931 -7.34 6.89 41.23
C CYS A 931 -6.88 8.15 40.50
N GLY A 932 -5.57 8.42 40.50
CA GLY A 932 -4.94 9.55 39.84
C GLY A 932 -4.65 9.35 38.36
N LEU A 933 -4.02 10.37 37.77
CA LEU A 933 -3.78 10.42 36.33
C LEU A 933 -2.95 9.23 35.81
N GLN A 934 -2.08 8.63 36.63
CA GLN A 934 -1.34 7.43 36.26
C GLN A 934 -2.28 6.29 35.83
N GLY A 935 -3.39 6.08 36.54
CA GLY A 935 -4.33 5.00 36.24
C GLY A 935 -4.95 5.17 34.85
N VAL A 936 -5.26 6.42 34.47
CA VAL A 936 -5.78 6.77 33.14
C VAL A 936 -4.67 6.65 32.09
N ILE A 937 -3.48 7.20 32.35
CA ILE A 937 -2.35 7.23 31.42
C ILE A 937 -1.81 5.83 31.10
N SER A 938 -1.80 4.91 32.07
CA SER A 938 -1.37 3.53 31.84
C SER A 938 -2.22 2.81 30.79
N VAL A 939 -3.51 3.12 30.70
CA VAL A 939 -4.40 2.60 29.65
C VAL A 939 -4.28 3.45 28.38
N MET A 940 -4.26 4.77 28.53
CA MET A 940 -4.25 5.71 27.41
C MET A 940 -2.96 5.64 26.59
N ALA A 941 -1.83 5.22 27.17
CA ALA A 941 -0.56 5.10 26.45
C ALA A 941 -0.68 4.14 25.25
N ASP A 942 -1.20 2.93 25.49
CA ASP A 942 -1.41 1.92 24.44
C ASP A 942 -2.53 2.36 23.49
N VAL A 943 -3.65 2.85 24.05
CA VAL A 943 -4.80 3.33 23.26
C VAL A 943 -4.40 4.43 22.29
N ARG A 944 -3.61 5.41 22.73
CA ARG A 944 -3.07 6.47 21.85
C ARG A 944 -2.09 5.90 20.83
N GLN A 945 -1.15 5.05 21.26
CA GLN A 945 -0.12 4.50 20.39
C GLN A 945 -0.69 3.75 19.19
N PHE A 946 -1.78 3.00 19.40
CA PHE A 946 -2.45 2.22 18.36
C PHE A 946 -3.72 2.89 17.82
N ASN A 947 -4.02 4.12 18.25
CA ASN A 947 -5.22 4.86 17.91
C ASN A 947 -6.52 4.04 18.10
N ASP A 948 -6.62 3.27 19.20
CA ASP A 948 -7.74 2.38 19.49
C ASP A 948 -8.96 3.16 20.00
N LEU A 949 -9.68 3.79 19.07
CA LEU A 949 -10.92 4.50 19.37
C LEU A 949 -12.05 3.57 19.83
N ALA A 950 -11.92 2.25 19.65
CA ALA A 950 -12.90 1.26 20.10
C ALA A 950 -12.74 0.89 21.59
N HIS A 951 -11.60 1.23 22.21
CA HIS A 951 -11.31 0.91 23.60
C HIS A 951 -12.44 1.37 24.57
N PRO A 952 -12.79 0.60 25.62
CA PRO A 952 -13.85 0.96 26.56
C PRO A 952 -13.66 2.32 27.25
N LEU A 953 -12.42 2.75 27.46
CA LEU A 953 -12.08 4.12 27.92
C LEU A 953 -12.59 5.20 26.95
N CYS A 954 -12.34 5.02 25.66
CA CYS A 954 -12.82 5.94 24.61
C CYS A 954 -14.34 5.94 24.54
N ARG A 955 -14.97 4.76 24.65
CA ARG A 955 -16.43 4.64 24.71
C ARG A 955 -17.02 5.38 25.92
N ASN A 956 -16.46 5.18 27.11
CA ASN A 956 -16.89 5.88 28.32
C ASN A 956 -16.84 7.40 28.18
N LEU A 957 -15.76 7.92 27.60
CA LEU A 957 -15.58 9.35 27.31
C LEU A 957 -16.56 9.90 26.26
N ARG A 958 -17.01 9.07 25.32
CA ARG A 958 -18.07 9.44 24.36
C ARG A 958 -19.45 9.40 24.98
N ASP A 959 -19.73 8.39 25.79
CA ASP A 959 -21.07 8.13 26.35
C ASP A 959 -21.42 9.14 27.46
N GLY A 960 -20.43 9.72 28.14
CA GLY A 960 -20.69 10.72 29.17
C GLY A 960 -19.45 11.44 29.71
N ASN A 961 -19.69 12.33 30.67
CA ASN A 961 -18.65 13.20 31.25
C ASN A 961 -18.00 12.62 32.53
N TRP A 962 -18.39 11.40 32.91
CA TRP A 962 -18.16 10.87 34.26
C TRP A 962 -16.69 10.81 34.67
N LEU A 963 -15.79 10.42 33.76
CA LEU A 963 -14.36 10.35 34.06
C LEU A 963 -13.76 11.75 34.28
N MET A 964 -14.16 12.74 33.48
CA MET A 964 -13.74 14.14 33.66
C MET A 964 -14.23 14.69 35.01
N ASP A 965 -15.50 14.45 35.33
CA ASP A 965 -16.11 14.89 36.59
C ASP A 965 -15.45 14.18 37.79
N TYR A 966 -15.12 12.89 37.67
CA TYR A 966 -14.39 12.12 38.67
C TYR A 966 -13.00 12.70 38.95
N VAL A 967 -12.22 12.99 37.91
CA VAL A 967 -10.87 13.57 38.03
C VAL A 967 -10.92 14.93 38.74
N VAL A 968 -11.93 15.75 38.47
CA VAL A 968 -12.13 17.05 39.14
C VAL A 968 -12.57 16.86 40.59
N ALA A 969 -13.60 16.06 40.83
CA ALA A 969 -14.23 15.88 42.14
C ALA A 969 -13.25 15.38 43.20
N ARG A 970 -12.26 14.56 42.82
CA ARG A 970 -11.25 14.07 43.77
C ARG A 970 -10.21 15.12 44.19
N LEU A 971 -9.98 16.15 43.36
CA LEU A 971 -8.95 17.17 43.62
C LEU A 971 -9.49 18.40 44.38
N LEU A 972 -10.76 18.76 44.19
CA LEU A 972 -11.37 19.96 44.79
C LEU A 972 -11.39 20.00 46.34
N PRO A 973 -11.63 18.88 47.05
CA PRO A 973 -11.71 18.91 48.52
C PRO A 973 -10.39 19.34 49.19
N PHE A 974 -9.25 19.03 48.58
CA PHE A 974 -7.93 19.23 49.18
C PHE A 974 -7.31 20.57 48.78
N VAL A 975 -6.86 21.35 49.77
CA VAL A 975 -6.34 22.71 49.54
C VAL A 975 -5.16 22.74 48.56
N GLY A 976 -4.23 21.79 48.66
CA GLY A 976 -3.02 21.73 47.82
C GLY A 976 -3.30 21.40 46.35
N THR A 977 -4.37 20.66 46.04
CA THR A 977 -4.75 20.30 44.66
C THR A 977 -5.93 21.10 44.10
N ARG A 978 -6.58 21.94 44.92
CA ARG A 978 -7.81 22.66 44.55
C ARG A 978 -7.64 23.55 43.33
N GLN A 979 -6.53 24.29 43.23
CA GLN A 979 -6.26 25.16 42.09
C GLN A 979 -6.18 24.37 40.78
N LEU A 980 -5.50 23.21 40.79
CA LEU A 980 -5.45 22.31 39.65
C LEU A 980 -6.83 21.73 39.32
N GLY A 981 -7.60 21.33 40.35
CA GLY A 981 -8.97 20.85 40.17
C GLY A 981 -9.89 21.89 39.53
N THR A 982 -9.82 23.15 39.95
CA THR A 982 -10.59 24.25 39.34
C THR A 982 -10.15 24.54 37.90
N TRP A 983 -8.84 24.45 37.61
CA TRP A 983 -8.33 24.61 36.26
C TRP A 983 -8.79 23.47 35.34
N LEU A 984 -8.75 22.22 35.82
CA LEU A 984 -9.25 21.06 35.09
C LEU A 984 -10.76 21.13 34.85
N ASP A 985 -11.54 21.62 35.82
CA ASP A 985 -12.99 21.80 35.64
C ASP A 985 -13.32 22.77 34.51
N LYS A 986 -12.69 23.95 34.51
CA LYS A 986 -12.83 24.94 33.43
C LYS A 986 -12.45 24.34 32.07
N THR A 987 -11.31 23.64 32.03
CA THR A 987 -10.79 23.05 30.79
C THR A 987 -11.70 21.94 30.28
N PHE A 988 -12.15 21.03 31.15
CA PHE A 988 -13.06 19.96 30.79
C PHE A 988 -14.42 20.47 30.37
N ASN A 989 -14.93 21.57 30.92
CA ASN A 989 -16.20 22.14 30.45
C ASN A 989 -16.14 22.54 28.97
N LEU A 990 -14.98 23.01 28.47
CA LEU A 990 -14.78 23.24 27.03
C LEU A 990 -14.80 21.94 26.21
N ILE A 991 -14.27 20.84 26.75
CA ILE A 991 -14.31 19.52 26.09
C ILE A 991 -15.74 18.97 26.08
N LYS A 992 -16.49 19.13 27.17
CA LYS A 992 -17.88 18.65 27.31
C LYS A 992 -18.83 19.29 26.27
N GLU A 993 -18.47 20.46 25.73
CA GLU A 993 -19.18 21.14 24.65
C GLU A 993 -18.82 20.61 23.24
N CYS A 994 -17.73 19.85 23.11
CA CYS A 994 -17.33 19.27 21.83
C CYS A 994 -18.27 18.13 21.41
N PRO A 995 -18.38 17.86 20.09
CA PRO A 995 -19.01 16.64 19.61
C PRO A 995 -18.45 15.40 20.31
N ARG A 996 -19.32 14.48 20.73
CA ARG A 996 -18.94 13.32 21.57
C ARG A 996 -17.81 12.50 20.98
N TYR A 997 -17.83 12.27 19.67
CA TYR A 997 -16.78 11.52 18.97
C TYR A 997 -15.37 12.16 19.04
N LEU A 998 -15.25 13.46 19.36
CA LEU A 998 -13.96 14.14 19.54
C LEU A 998 -13.51 14.20 21.01
N VAL A 999 -14.38 13.88 21.97
CA VAL A 999 -14.06 14.00 23.40
C VAL A 999 -12.84 13.16 23.80
N PRO A 1000 -12.65 11.90 23.33
CA PRO A 1000 -11.49 11.10 23.70
C PRO A 1000 -10.14 11.74 23.32
N CYS A 1001 -10.00 12.25 22.09
CA CYS A 1001 -8.73 12.82 21.64
C CYS A 1001 -8.40 14.15 22.34
N TYR A 1002 -9.39 15.03 22.52
CA TYR A 1002 -9.17 16.29 23.23
C TYR A 1002 -8.91 16.08 24.73
N PHE A 1003 -9.55 15.07 25.34
CA PHE A 1003 -9.25 14.68 26.72
C PHE A 1003 -7.79 14.25 26.87
N ASP A 1004 -7.28 13.40 25.98
CA ASP A 1004 -5.87 12.98 26.01
C ASP A 1004 -4.90 14.13 25.69
N ALA A 1005 -5.24 15.00 24.74
CA ALA A 1005 -4.46 16.17 24.37
C ALA A 1005 -4.26 17.16 25.54
N ILE A 1006 -5.07 17.06 26.60
CA ILE A 1006 -4.93 17.83 27.83
C ILE A 1006 -4.26 17.00 28.93
N ILE A 1007 -4.72 15.76 29.15
CA ILE A 1007 -4.26 14.93 30.26
C ILE A 1007 -2.82 14.47 30.09
N THR A 1008 -2.39 14.11 28.88
CA THR A 1008 -1.03 13.61 28.65
C THR A 1008 0.02 14.71 28.85
N PRO A 1009 -0.09 15.91 28.24
CA PRO A 1009 0.84 17.00 28.53
C PRO A 1009 0.85 17.43 30.00
N LEU A 1010 -0.32 17.45 30.65
CA LEU A 1010 -0.42 17.73 32.08
C LEU A 1010 0.35 16.69 32.90
N TYR A 1011 0.15 15.41 32.63
CA TYR A 1011 0.83 14.31 33.31
C TYR A 1011 2.36 14.43 33.16
N LEU A 1012 2.87 14.72 31.97
CA LEU A 1012 4.31 14.92 31.74
C LEU A 1012 4.86 16.10 32.54
N LYS A 1013 4.18 17.26 32.55
CA LYS A 1013 4.59 18.43 33.36
C LYS A 1013 4.56 18.13 34.87
N LEU A 1014 3.62 17.30 35.33
CA LEU A 1014 3.55 16.88 36.74
C LEU A 1014 4.72 15.95 37.12
N LEU A 1015 5.16 15.08 36.20
CA LEU A 1015 6.37 14.28 36.40
C LEU A 1015 7.62 15.15 36.47
N ASP A 1016 7.77 16.11 35.55
CA ASP A 1016 8.87 17.09 35.57
C ASP A 1016 8.90 17.86 36.89
N ARG A 1017 7.72 18.28 37.39
CA ARG A 1017 7.61 18.92 38.69
C ARG A 1017 8.07 18.00 39.82
N ALA A 1018 7.65 16.74 39.81
CA ALA A 1018 8.06 15.77 40.81
C ALA A 1018 9.58 15.59 40.83
N TRP A 1019 10.20 15.42 39.65
CA TRP A 1019 11.65 15.32 39.52
C TRP A 1019 12.38 16.58 39.98
N SER A 1020 11.83 17.77 39.71
CA SER A 1020 12.42 19.05 40.16
C SER A 1020 12.51 19.17 41.69
N GLN A 1021 11.67 18.45 42.43
CA GLN A 1021 11.66 18.44 43.90
C GLN A 1021 12.50 17.31 44.51
N MET A 1022 13.02 16.39 43.68
CA MET A 1022 13.87 15.29 44.11
C MET A 1022 15.35 15.70 44.15
N SER A 1023 16.16 14.94 44.88
CA SER A 1023 17.60 15.20 44.93
C SER A 1023 18.25 14.95 43.57
N ARG A 1024 19.34 15.68 43.28
CA ARG A 1024 20.10 15.52 42.02
C ARG A 1024 20.58 14.09 41.78
N PHE A 1025 20.82 13.33 42.86
CA PHE A 1025 21.12 11.90 42.81
C PHE A 1025 19.95 11.10 42.22
N VAL A 1026 18.73 11.29 42.73
CA VAL A 1026 17.52 10.61 42.22
C VAL A 1026 17.24 11.05 40.78
N VAL A 1027 17.35 12.33 40.45
CA VAL A 1027 17.12 12.81 39.07
C VAL A 1027 18.11 12.21 38.06
N MET A 1028 19.37 12.00 38.44
CA MET A 1028 20.36 11.33 37.58
C MET A 1028 20.16 9.81 37.52
N PHE A 1029 19.92 9.15 38.66
CA PHE A 1029 19.73 7.70 38.77
C PHE A 1029 18.39 7.22 38.16
N CYS A 1030 17.39 8.10 38.05
CA CYS A 1030 16.05 7.76 37.58
C CYS A 1030 15.80 8.02 36.10
N LYS A 1031 16.73 8.67 35.40
CA LYS A 1031 16.77 8.60 33.94
C LYS A 1031 17.24 7.22 33.46
N GLU A 1032 18.09 6.54 34.23
CA GLU A 1032 18.58 5.18 33.93
C GLU A 1032 17.58 4.07 34.37
N TRP A 1033 16.73 4.32 35.38
CA TRP A 1033 15.71 3.37 35.86
C TRP A 1033 14.36 4.04 36.12
N PHE A 1034 13.60 4.26 35.04
CA PHE A 1034 12.31 4.99 35.01
C PHE A 1034 11.29 4.55 36.09
N ILE A 1035 11.24 3.25 36.41
CA ILE A 1035 10.23 2.64 37.31
C ILE A 1035 10.52 2.93 38.80
N VAL A 1036 11.78 3.12 39.20
CA VAL A 1036 12.17 3.16 40.63
C VAL A 1036 11.87 4.51 41.29
N SER A 1037 11.99 5.64 40.56
CA SER A 1037 11.59 6.97 41.10
C SER A 1037 10.08 7.10 41.30
N GLN A 1038 9.30 6.67 40.32
CA GLN A 1038 7.85 6.73 40.37
C GLN A 1038 7.30 5.89 41.52
N GLY A 1039 7.95 4.76 41.81
CA GLY A 1039 7.80 4.03 43.05
C GLY A 1039 7.83 4.98 44.25
N SER A 1040 8.95 5.65 44.53
CA SER A 1040 9.11 6.52 45.74
C SER A 1040 7.97 7.54 45.97
N LEU A 1041 7.38 8.09 44.90
CA LEU A 1041 6.23 8.99 44.94
C LEU A 1041 4.92 8.28 45.29
N SER A 1042 4.69 7.07 44.79
CA SER A 1042 3.50 6.29 45.11
C SER A 1042 3.46 5.90 46.59
N TRP A 1043 4.62 5.72 47.24
CA TRP A 1043 4.73 5.34 48.67
C TRP A 1043 4.57 6.52 49.66
N LEU A 1044 4.54 7.78 49.21
CA LEU A 1044 4.44 8.97 50.06
C LEU A 1044 3.01 9.52 50.09
N ALA A 1045 2.23 9.13 51.09
CA ALA A 1045 0.85 9.55 51.25
C ALA A 1045 0.50 9.91 52.71
N PRO A 1046 -0.29 10.98 52.97
CA PRO A 1046 -0.96 11.14 54.25
C PRO A 1046 -2.14 10.14 54.33
N VAL A 1047 -2.23 9.40 55.44
CA VAL A 1047 -3.27 8.40 55.74
C VAL A 1047 -3.79 8.62 57.17
N ARG A 1048 -5.11 8.45 57.36
CA ARG A 1048 -5.83 8.67 58.63
C ARG A 1048 -5.68 7.51 59.61
N TRP A 1049 -5.51 6.28 59.12
CA TRP A 1049 -5.39 5.09 59.98
C TRP A 1049 -4.18 4.23 59.65
N PHE A 1050 -3.40 3.89 60.67
CA PHE A 1050 -2.34 2.88 60.60
C PHE A 1050 -2.42 2.00 61.85
N VAL A 1051 -2.58 0.69 61.68
CA VAL A 1051 -2.52 -0.26 62.81
C VAL A 1051 -1.05 -0.54 63.11
N THR A 1052 -0.56 -0.09 64.27
CA THR A 1052 0.79 -0.39 64.75
C THR A 1052 0.93 -1.87 65.10
N VAL A 1053 1.84 -2.59 64.44
CA VAL A 1053 2.28 -3.94 64.86
C VAL A 1053 3.58 -3.79 65.66
N GLN A 1054 3.51 -3.87 66.99
CA GLN A 1054 4.67 -4.17 67.87
C GLN A 1054 4.93 -5.68 67.77
N PRO A 1055 6.14 -6.18 67.40
CA PRO A 1055 7.35 -6.03 68.24
C PRO A 1055 8.70 -6.09 67.47
N LEU A 1056 9.52 -5.04 67.50
CA LEU A 1056 10.94 -5.10 67.07
C LEU A 1056 11.86 -4.17 67.89
N PHE A 1057 11.47 -3.88 69.14
CA PHE A 1057 12.13 -2.88 69.99
C PHE A 1057 13.19 -3.44 70.96
N GLN A 1058 13.68 -4.66 70.78
CA GLN A 1058 14.60 -5.29 71.76
C GLN A 1058 16.08 -5.46 71.32
N LEU A 1059 16.55 -4.83 70.24
CA LEU A 1059 17.95 -5.04 69.77
C LEU A 1059 18.86 -3.81 69.68
N CYS A 1060 18.52 -2.66 70.26
CA CYS A 1060 19.41 -1.49 70.28
C CYS A 1060 19.91 -1.15 71.69
N ARG A 1061 21.25 -1.20 71.87
CA ARG A 1061 21.98 -0.74 73.06
C ARG A 1061 21.91 0.80 73.21
N PRO A 1062 22.15 1.34 74.42
CA PRO A 1062 21.61 2.64 74.84
C PRO A 1062 22.54 3.83 74.54
N ASN A 1063 22.86 4.10 73.26
CA ASN A 1063 23.60 5.31 72.87
C ASN A 1063 23.28 5.75 71.43
N CYS A 1064 22.00 5.88 71.08
CA CYS A 1064 21.60 6.44 69.80
C CYS A 1064 20.56 7.54 70.01
N THR A 1065 20.94 8.78 69.69
CA THR A 1065 20.11 10.00 69.71
C THR A 1065 18.90 9.95 68.76
N MET A 1066 18.74 8.86 68.00
CA MET A 1066 17.64 8.63 67.06
C MET A 1066 16.34 8.16 67.76
N GLY A 1067 16.43 7.56 68.95
CA GLY A 1067 15.25 7.09 69.71
C GLY A 1067 14.33 8.24 70.15
N HIS A 1068 14.90 9.39 70.50
CA HIS A 1068 14.15 10.53 71.03
C HIS A 1068 13.34 11.30 69.97
N HIS A 1069 13.76 11.30 68.70
CA HIS A 1069 13.02 11.97 67.62
C HIS A 1069 11.88 11.13 67.05
N LEU A 1070 11.98 9.79 67.11
CA LEU A 1070 10.90 8.89 66.68
C LEU A 1070 9.75 8.84 67.71
N GLU A 1071 10.05 8.95 69.01
CA GLU A 1071 9.01 9.10 70.04
C GLU A 1071 8.18 10.37 69.88
N GLN A 1072 8.77 11.49 69.44
CA GLN A 1072 8.02 12.74 69.20
C GLN A 1072 7.10 12.68 67.97
N ILE A 1073 7.43 11.89 66.95
CA ILE A 1073 6.60 11.74 65.74
C ILE A 1073 5.39 10.82 66.01
N LEU A 1074 5.55 9.83 66.89
CA LEU A 1074 4.46 8.93 67.30
C LEU A 1074 3.55 9.52 68.38
N ALA A 1075 3.98 10.58 69.09
CA ALA A 1075 3.21 11.23 70.14
C ALA A 1075 2.15 12.26 69.66
N ASN A 1076 2.11 12.59 68.36
CA ASN A 1076 1.06 13.43 67.79
C ASN A 1076 -0.05 12.55 67.18
N SER A 1077 -1.02 12.16 68.00
CA SER A 1077 -2.25 11.48 67.54
C SER A 1077 -3.20 12.40 66.76
N ASP A 1078 -2.99 13.73 66.84
CA ASP A 1078 -3.95 14.73 66.34
C ASP A 1078 -3.53 15.40 65.01
N VAL A 1079 -2.45 14.95 64.36
CA VAL A 1079 -1.99 15.53 63.08
C VAL A 1079 -1.74 14.45 62.03
N THR A 1080 -2.48 14.47 60.92
CA THR A 1080 -2.19 13.67 59.73
C THR A 1080 -0.94 14.20 59.03
N CYS A 1081 0.16 13.45 59.05
CA CYS A 1081 1.41 13.72 58.32
C CYS A 1081 1.64 12.68 57.21
N SER A 1082 2.41 13.02 56.17
CA SER A 1082 2.84 12.08 55.12
C SER A 1082 3.68 10.94 55.73
N ARG A 1083 3.27 9.69 55.54
CA ARG A 1083 3.95 8.49 56.06
C ARG A 1083 4.29 7.56 54.88
N LEU A 1084 5.36 6.79 55.01
CA LEU A 1084 5.72 5.74 54.04
C LEU A 1084 4.66 4.63 54.13
N ALA A 1085 3.80 4.53 53.13
CA ALA A 1085 2.75 3.51 53.08
C ALA A 1085 3.37 2.13 52.84
N SER A 1086 3.65 1.39 53.91
CA SER A 1086 3.75 -0.07 54.01
C SER A 1086 4.16 -0.93 52.78
N PHE A 1087 5.38 -0.77 52.28
CA PHE A 1087 6.11 -1.88 51.61
C PHE A 1087 6.10 -3.14 52.50
N LEU A 1088 6.12 -2.97 53.83
CA LEU A 1088 6.03 -4.06 54.80
C LEU A 1088 4.66 -4.76 54.88
N TYR A 1089 3.54 -4.08 54.58
CA TYR A 1089 2.20 -4.70 54.63
C TYR A 1089 1.92 -5.51 53.36
N TRP A 1090 2.40 -5.02 52.20
CA TRP A 1090 2.37 -5.76 50.94
C TRP A 1090 3.34 -6.95 50.97
N LEU A 1091 4.56 -6.78 51.51
CA LEU A 1091 5.55 -7.87 51.67
C LEU A 1091 5.11 -8.94 52.70
N HIS A 1092 4.38 -8.56 53.75
CA HIS A 1092 3.82 -9.50 54.73
C HIS A 1092 2.61 -10.29 54.19
N ALA A 1093 1.81 -9.67 53.32
CA ALA A 1093 0.73 -10.33 52.60
C ALA A 1093 1.25 -11.29 51.51
N LEU A 1094 2.37 -10.97 50.86
CA LEU A 1094 2.96 -11.81 49.80
C LEU A 1094 3.77 -13.01 50.34
N LEU A 1095 4.47 -12.86 51.47
CA LEU A 1095 5.46 -13.85 51.97
C LEU A 1095 4.97 -14.65 53.19
N GLY A 1096 3.73 -15.13 53.16
CA GLY A 1096 3.12 -15.93 54.25
C GLY A 1096 4.11 -16.87 54.95
N LYS A 1097 4.10 -16.88 56.29
CA LYS A 1097 5.05 -17.57 57.20
C LYS A 1097 5.59 -18.90 56.65
N ARG A 1098 6.71 -18.90 55.91
CA ARG A 1098 7.74 -19.96 55.84
C ARG A 1098 8.80 -19.62 54.78
N HIS A 1099 10.06 -19.82 55.17
CA HIS A 1099 11.31 -19.74 54.37
C HIS A 1099 11.98 -18.35 54.26
N LEU A 1100 12.74 -18.02 55.30
CA LEU A 1100 13.74 -16.95 55.28
C LEU A 1100 15.12 -17.62 55.43
N HIS A 1101 15.67 -18.13 54.33
CA HIS A 1101 17.08 -18.50 54.21
C HIS A 1101 17.50 -18.35 52.75
N LEU A 1102 18.18 -17.25 52.40
CA LEU A 1102 19.39 -17.22 51.55
C LEU A 1102 19.77 -15.77 51.16
N SER A 1103 21.00 -15.41 51.55
CA SER A 1103 21.85 -14.27 51.16
C SER A 1103 21.22 -12.88 50.91
N GLN A 1104 21.16 -12.06 51.96
CA GLN A 1104 21.21 -10.60 51.82
C GLN A 1104 22.68 -10.15 51.77
N ARG A 1105 23.09 -9.46 50.71
CA ARG A 1105 24.30 -8.61 50.74
C ARG A 1105 23.85 -7.18 51.02
N ILE A 1106 24.28 -6.66 52.16
CA ILE A 1106 24.19 -5.23 52.48
C ILE A 1106 25.42 -4.57 51.84
N ILE A 1107 25.23 -3.67 50.89
CA ILE A 1107 26.31 -2.79 50.42
C ILE A 1107 26.23 -1.52 51.27
N THR A 1108 27.19 -1.34 52.18
CA THR A 1108 27.43 -0.07 52.86
C THR A 1108 28.57 0.67 52.14
N CYS A 1109 28.25 1.79 51.49
CA CYS A 1109 29.26 2.73 51.02
C CYS A 1109 29.60 3.71 52.15
N ASN A 1110 30.82 3.67 52.67
CA ASN A 1110 31.37 4.72 53.52
C ASN A 1110 32.16 5.70 52.65
N TRP A 1111 31.82 7.00 52.68
CA TRP A 1111 32.67 8.04 52.10
C TRP A 1111 33.19 8.98 53.19
N PRO A 1112 34.51 9.27 53.23
CA PRO A 1112 35.05 10.34 54.05
C PRO A 1112 34.81 11.69 53.37
N ASP A 1113 34.53 12.71 54.17
CA ASP A 1113 34.26 14.11 53.80
C ASP A 1113 32.91 14.43 53.13
N THR A 1114 31.88 14.61 53.96
CA THR A 1114 30.99 15.79 53.93
C THR A 1114 30.14 15.81 55.22
N ARG A 1115 29.87 17.01 55.76
CA ARG A 1115 29.25 17.23 57.09
C ARG A 1115 27.73 16.94 57.16
N ARG A 1116 27.26 15.76 56.72
CA ARG A 1116 25.92 15.21 57.01
C ARG A 1116 25.93 13.67 56.92
N PRO A 1117 25.61 12.92 57.99
CA PRO A 1117 25.45 11.47 57.87
C PRO A 1117 24.06 11.15 57.32
N GLY A 1118 23.98 10.64 56.09
CA GLY A 1118 22.80 9.99 55.54
C GLY A 1118 23.15 8.56 55.16
N VAL A 1119 22.54 7.57 55.80
CA VAL A 1119 22.69 6.15 55.44
C VAL A 1119 21.51 5.78 54.54
N LEU A 1120 21.80 5.46 53.28
CA LEU A 1120 20.83 4.86 52.35
C LEU A 1120 20.97 3.33 52.44
N VAL A 1121 19.93 2.61 52.86
CA VAL A 1121 19.90 1.15 52.82
C VAL A 1121 19.17 0.73 51.54
N VAL A 1122 19.90 0.18 50.56
CA VAL A 1122 19.33 -0.42 49.35
C VAL A 1122 19.29 -1.94 49.54
N LEU A 1123 18.10 -2.52 49.61
CA LEU A 1123 17.90 -3.98 49.58
C LEU A 1123 17.66 -4.41 48.13
N SER A 1124 18.63 -5.09 47.53
CA SER A 1124 18.45 -5.82 46.28
C SER A 1124 17.79 -7.17 46.58
N LEU A 1125 16.60 -7.41 46.02
CA LEU A 1125 16.02 -8.73 45.87
C LEU A 1125 16.15 -9.13 44.40
N ARG A 1126 16.96 -10.15 44.10
CA ARG A 1126 16.88 -10.85 42.82
C ARG A 1126 15.60 -11.69 42.84
N LEU A 1127 14.65 -11.36 41.98
CA LEU A 1127 13.61 -12.30 41.57
C LEU A 1127 14.19 -13.10 40.40
N SER A 1128 14.26 -14.42 40.55
CA SER A 1128 14.53 -15.39 39.49
C SER A 1128 13.28 -15.64 38.66
#